data_AF-A0A965NJX5-F1
#
_entry.id   AF-A0A965NJX5-F1
#
_cell.length_a   1.000
_cell.length_b   1.000
_cell.length_c   1.000
_cell.angle_alpha   90.00
_cell.angle_beta   90.00
_cell.angle_gamma   90.00
#
_symmetry.space_group_name_H-M   'P 1'
#
loop_
_entity.id
_entity.type
_entity.pdbx_description
1 polymer ?
#
loop_
_entity_poly.entity_id
_entity_poly.type
_entity_poly.pdbx_seq_one_letter_code
_entity_poly.pdbx_strand_id
1 'polypeptide(L)'
;MHDLRDSLRLPGLKSLRILQRYDVEGASEAALRQAIPTVFAEPPVDDVTEECFPLAAHETAFAVEFLPGQFDQRADSAAQCLQIVSGGDRPVVAAARTFVVSGASPEELKRIKAYLINPVDSREADLAKPASLRRAAPTPAAVASLTGFLTKDVAALAALRKELGLAMSDADLQFCQAHFRDQARREPTITEIKLLDTYWSDHCRHTTFLAELKSVEFADSPLLAPFKASWDRYQQVRLGLNRQGKPVCLMDIATIAGRELKRTGHLDDMEDSEEVNAASIVVPVEIDGRVQEWLVMFKNETHNHPTEIEPFGGAATCLGGAIRDPLSGRSYVYQAMRVTGAGNPLTPYEQTLPGKLPQRKITTGAAAGYSSYGNQIGLATGLVSEHYHPGYVAKRMEIGAVVAAGPRDCVRREAPAPGDVIVLVGGRTGRDGVGGATGSSKEHTETALQNSAEVQKGDAPTERKLQRLFRDPAVSRLIKRCNDFGAGGVSVAIGELAPSLHVHLDRVPLKYDGLDGSEIALSESQERMAVVLEPKDVAAFLAAARRENLEAVQVADVTDSGRLIMEWRGQRVVDIARDFLDTNGVTQTASAKVLAPDASKHPFQAGSAPTVDDLRQAVSDLPNAAQRGLVERFDASIGANTVLHPFGGATQSTPQEAMAAKLPVLGGETDVCTIMAYGFNPVVAQWSPGHGAVCAVVESLARLTAAGGNPARARLTLQEYFEKLGQDSSRWGKPLVALLGALDA
;
A
#
# COMPACT_ATOMS: atom_id res chain seq x y z
N MET A 1 15.58 18.33 -19.38
CA MET A 1 16.95 18.59 -19.87
C MET A 1 17.96 18.77 -18.73
N HIS A 2 17.76 19.71 -17.80
CA HIS A 2 18.67 19.90 -16.64
C HIS A 2 18.94 18.60 -15.88
N ASP A 3 17.88 17.83 -15.59
CA ASP A 3 18.04 16.52 -14.95
C ASP A 3 19.03 15.59 -15.68
N LEU A 4 18.94 15.47 -17.02
CA LEU A 4 19.88 14.63 -17.78
C LEU A 4 21.30 15.21 -17.78
N ARG A 5 21.44 16.54 -17.85
CA ARG A 5 22.76 17.20 -17.81
C ARG A 5 23.44 16.99 -16.47
N ASP A 6 22.71 17.16 -15.38
CA ASP A 6 23.25 17.13 -14.03
C ASP A 6 23.45 15.69 -13.55
N SER A 7 22.41 14.85 -13.65
CA SER A 7 22.44 13.48 -13.16
C SER A 7 23.37 12.58 -13.97
N LEU A 8 23.45 12.77 -15.29
CA LEU A 8 24.29 11.95 -16.17
C LEU A 8 25.58 12.66 -16.62
N ARG A 9 25.82 13.90 -16.17
CA ARG A 9 27.00 14.72 -16.56
C ARG A 9 27.15 14.82 -18.08
N LEU A 10 26.12 15.31 -18.75
CA LEU A 10 26.03 15.40 -20.22
C LEU A 10 26.10 16.86 -20.71
N PRO A 11 27.25 17.56 -20.60
CA PRO A 11 27.36 18.96 -21.01
C PRO A 11 27.18 19.16 -22.52
N GLY A 12 27.43 18.13 -23.33
CA GLY A 12 27.27 18.15 -24.78
C GLY A 12 25.82 18.12 -25.28
N LEU A 13 24.85 17.74 -24.41
CA LEU A 13 23.43 17.67 -24.76
C LEU A 13 22.93 19.07 -25.16
N LYS A 14 22.55 19.26 -26.43
CA LYS A 14 22.19 20.56 -27.01
C LYS A 14 20.71 20.88 -26.91
N SER A 15 19.84 19.91 -27.16
CA SER A 15 18.39 20.06 -27.05
C SER A 15 17.72 18.74 -26.68
N LEU A 16 16.53 18.86 -26.10
CA LEU A 16 15.61 17.76 -25.80
C LEU A 16 14.20 18.23 -26.10
N ARG A 17 13.50 17.57 -27.03
CA ARG A 17 12.06 17.74 -27.24
C ARG A 17 11.34 16.49 -26.72
N ILE A 18 10.18 16.67 -26.11
CA ILE A 18 9.35 15.58 -25.61
C ILE A 18 8.02 15.69 -26.34
N LEU A 19 7.62 14.63 -27.04
CA LEU A 19 6.34 14.53 -27.70
C LEU A 19 5.49 13.50 -26.96
N GLN A 20 4.25 13.85 -26.69
CA GLN A 20 3.28 12.89 -26.22
C GLN A 20 2.61 12.23 -27.42
N ARG A 21 2.88 10.95 -27.63
CA ARG A 21 2.28 10.15 -28.70
C ARG A 21 1.01 9.49 -28.21
N TYR A 22 -0.02 9.52 -29.04
CA TYR A 22 -1.25 8.75 -28.89
C TYR A 22 -1.52 7.96 -30.17
N ASP A 23 -1.69 6.65 -30.04
CA ASP A 23 -2.24 5.81 -31.10
C ASP A 23 -3.70 5.53 -30.75
N VAL A 24 -4.62 5.70 -31.69
CA VAL A 24 -6.07 5.54 -31.45
C VAL A 24 -6.67 4.56 -32.45
N GLU A 25 -7.44 3.59 -31.94
CA GLU A 25 -8.19 2.62 -32.73
C GLU A 25 -9.67 2.60 -32.32
N GLY A 26 -10.57 2.58 -33.30
CA GLY A 26 -12.02 2.50 -33.06
C GLY A 26 -12.72 3.83 -32.84
N ALA A 27 -12.08 4.95 -33.23
CA ALA A 27 -12.70 6.27 -33.25
C ALA A 27 -12.88 6.77 -34.70
N SER A 28 -13.93 7.56 -34.96
CA SER A 28 -14.13 8.20 -36.26
C SER A 28 -13.18 9.39 -36.44
N GLU A 29 -12.86 9.74 -37.69
CA GLU A 29 -12.05 10.94 -37.97
C GLU A 29 -12.69 12.21 -37.41
N ALA A 30 -14.02 12.30 -37.42
CA ALA A 30 -14.75 13.44 -36.87
C ALA A 30 -14.54 13.56 -35.35
N ALA A 31 -14.61 12.43 -34.63
CA ALA A 31 -14.34 12.40 -33.19
C ALA A 31 -12.89 12.78 -32.88
N LEU A 32 -11.92 12.29 -33.67
CA LEU A 32 -10.51 12.64 -33.51
C LEU A 32 -10.26 14.13 -33.73
N ARG A 33 -10.80 14.73 -34.80
CA ARG A 33 -10.65 16.17 -35.07
C ARG A 33 -11.20 17.04 -33.93
N GLN A 34 -12.29 16.61 -33.30
CA GLN A 34 -12.86 17.31 -32.15
C GLN A 34 -12.01 17.15 -30.87
N ALA A 35 -11.42 15.97 -30.68
CA ALA A 35 -10.64 15.63 -29.49
C ALA A 35 -9.20 16.16 -29.53
N ILE A 36 -8.59 16.36 -30.70
CA ILE A 36 -7.20 16.86 -30.82
C ILE A 36 -6.95 18.12 -29.99
N PRO A 37 -7.71 19.23 -30.15
CA PRO A 37 -7.42 20.48 -29.44
C PRO A 37 -7.92 20.51 -27.99
N THR A 38 -8.64 19.48 -27.53
CA THR A 38 -9.33 19.47 -26.23
C THR A 38 -8.89 18.35 -25.29
N VAL A 39 -8.44 17.22 -25.83
CA VAL A 39 -8.07 16.00 -25.11
C VAL A 39 -6.58 15.68 -25.28
N PHE A 40 -6.07 15.79 -26.51
CA PHE A 40 -4.72 15.34 -26.83
C PHE A 40 -3.64 16.43 -26.75
N ALA A 41 -4.05 17.69 -26.69
CA ALA A 41 -3.15 18.84 -26.64
C ALA A 41 -3.66 19.91 -25.68
N GLU A 42 -2.72 20.69 -25.14
CA GLU A 42 -2.95 21.97 -24.49
C GLU A 42 -2.58 23.08 -25.49
N PRO A 43 -3.54 23.63 -26.28
CA PRO A 43 -3.23 24.51 -27.41
C PRO A 43 -2.31 25.72 -27.12
N PRO A 44 -2.30 26.32 -25.91
CA PRO A 44 -1.38 27.41 -25.60
C PRO A 44 0.11 27.01 -25.51
N VAL A 45 0.43 25.73 -25.30
CA VAL A 45 1.80 25.25 -25.01
C VAL A 45 2.24 24.07 -25.85
N ASP A 46 1.32 23.39 -26.53
CA ASP A 46 1.61 22.23 -27.36
C ASP A 46 1.51 22.53 -28.85
N ASP A 47 2.51 22.07 -29.60
CA ASP A 47 2.42 21.89 -31.04
C ASP A 47 1.82 20.51 -31.34
N VAL A 48 0.85 20.45 -32.26
CA VAL A 48 0.22 19.20 -32.69
C VAL A 48 0.70 18.79 -34.06
N THR A 49 1.05 17.50 -34.19
CA THR A 49 1.38 16.86 -35.46
C THR A 49 0.63 15.54 -35.58
N GLU A 50 0.13 15.22 -36.77
CA GLU A 50 -0.57 13.97 -37.06
C GLU A 50 0.31 13.07 -37.94
N GLU A 51 0.27 11.76 -37.71
CA GLU A 51 0.99 10.70 -38.44
C GLU A 51 2.54 10.76 -38.39
N CYS A 52 3.16 11.93 -38.56
CA CYS A 52 4.61 12.12 -38.50
C CYS A 52 4.99 13.46 -37.85
N PHE A 53 6.20 13.54 -37.30
CA PHE A 53 6.74 14.76 -36.69
C PHE A 53 8.09 15.15 -37.31
N PRO A 54 8.47 16.44 -37.28
CA PRO A 54 9.76 16.89 -37.80
C PRO A 54 10.93 16.31 -36.99
N LEU A 55 11.82 15.57 -37.65
CA LEU A 55 13.06 15.03 -37.09
C LEU A 55 14.25 15.45 -37.97
N ALA A 56 15.16 16.27 -37.44
CA ALA A 56 16.33 16.71 -38.18
C ALA A 56 17.41 15.61 -38.22
N ALA A 57 18.27 15.62 -39.25
CA ALA A 57 19.31 14.58 -39.45
C ALA A 57 20.33 14.46 -38.29
N HIS A 58 20.45 15.49 -37.46
CA HIS A 58 21.37 15.53 -36.31
C HIS A 58 20.65 15.22 -34.97
N GLU A 59 19.36 14.88 -35.04
CA GLU A 59 18.54 14.48 -33.90
C GLU A 59 18.28 12.97 -33.94
N THR A 60 18.14 12.37 -32.77
CA THR A 60 17.74 10.98 -32.60
C THR A 60 16.47 10.90 -31.78
N ALA A 61 15.49 10.14 -32.24
CA ALA A 61 14.24 9.89 -31.52
C ALA A 61 14.20 8.47 -30.96
N PHE A 62 13.59 8.32 -29.78
CA PHE A 62 13.13 7.04 -29.26
C PHE A 62 11.87 7.25 -28.43
N ALA A 63 10.98 6.26 -28.39
CA ALA A 63 9.74 6.32 -27.64
C ALA A 63 9.77 5.39 -26.44
N VAL A 64 9.09 5.77 -25.38
CA VAL A 64 8.95 4.98 -24.15
C VAL A 64 7.46 4.76 -23.88
N GLU A 65 7.05 3.51 -23.79
CA GLU A 65 5.70 3.08 -23.43
C GLU A 65 5.73 2.18 -22.21
N PHE A 66 4.59 2.04 -21.53
CA PHE A 66 4.47 1.04 -20.47
C PHE A 66 4.47 -0.39 -21.02
N LEU A 67 4.88 -1.33 -20.19
CA LEU A 67 4.79 -2.75 -20.52
C LEU A 67 3.34 -3.15 -20.79
N PRO A 68 3.08 -4.06 -21.75
CA PRO A 68 1.73 -4.54 -22.03
C PRO A 68 1.04 -5.07 -20.77
N GLY A 69 -0.21 -4.64 -20.57
CA GLY A 69 -1.04 -5.08 -19.44
C GLY A 69 -0.91 -4.23 -18.18
N GLN A 70 0.02 -3.27 -18.13
CA GLN A 70 0.05 -2.27 -17.07
C GLN A 70 -1.01 -1.19 -17.29
N PHE A 71 -1.52 -0.62 -16.20
CA PHE A 71 -2.43 0.52 -16.28
C PHE A 71 -1.69 1.77 -16.75
N ASP A 72 -2.15 2.36 -17.85
CA ASP A 72 -1.70 3.66 -18.34
C ASP A 72 -2.83 4.68 -18.13
N GLN A 73 -2.70 5.48 -17.07
CA GLN A 73 -3.70 6.49 -16.73
C GLN A 73 -3.92 7.49 -17.88
N ARG A 74 -2.87 7.84 -18.63
CA ARG A 74 -2.98 8.82 -19.71
C ARG A 74 -3.74 8.25 -20.89
N ALA A 75 -3.42 7.02 -21.29
CA ALA A 75 -4.16 6.32 -22.34
C ALA A 75 -5.62 6.07 -21.94
N ASP A 76 -5.85 5.63 -20.69
CA ASP A 76 -7.18 5.37 -20.14
C ASP A 76 -8.04 6.65 -20.12
N SER A 77 -7.50 7.75 -19.60
CA SER A 77 -8.17 9.06 -19.54
C SER A 77 -8.48 9.58 -20.94
N ALA A 78 -7.53 9.48 -21.88
CA ALA A 78 -7.74 9.89 -23.26
C ALA A 78 -8.87 9.09 -23.93
N ALA A 79 -8.94 7.77 -23.70
CA ALA A 79 -10.03 6.93 -24.18
C ALA A 79 -11.38 7.32 -23.58
N GLN A 80 -11.44 7.62 -22.27
CA GLN A 80 -12.68 8.10 -21.63
C GLN A 80 -13.13 9.46 -22.18
N CYS A 81 -12.21 10.42 -22.30
CA CYS A 81 -12.50 11.73 -22.86
C CYS A 81 -13.01 11.63 -24.31
N LEU A 82 -12.38 10.78 -25.14
CA LEU A 82 -12.82 10.56 -26.51
C LEU A 82 -14.20 9.89 -26.58
N GLN A 83 -14.52 8.98 -25.66
CA GLN A 83 -15.86 8.42 -25.52
C GLN A 83 -16.89 9.51 -25.20
N ILE A 84 -16.59 10.39 -24.25
CA ILE A 84 -17.47 11.49 -23.84
C ILE A 84 -17.71 12.47 -24.99
N VAL A 85 -16.64 12.86 -25.70
CA VAL A 85 -16.70 13.80 -26.82
C VAL A 85 -17.50 13.22 -27.99
N SER A 86 -17.31 11.93 -28.29
CA SER A 86 -17.97 11.27 -29.42
C SER A 86 -19.38 10.78 -29.13
N GLY A 87 -19.73 10.56 -27.85
CA GLY A 87 -20.98 9.90 -27.45
C GLY A 87 -21.10 8.44 -27.91
N GLY A 88 -20.01 7.84 -28.40
CA GLY A 88 -19.97 6.48 -28.94
C GLY A 88 -19.38 5.45 -27.98
N ASP A 89 -19.00 4.29 -28.54
CA ASP A 89 -18.27 3.27 -27.80
C ASP A 89 -16.87 3.77 -27.39
N ARG A 90 -16.34 3.23 -26.30
CA ARG A 90 -15.01 3.58 -25.81
C ARG A 90 -13.94 3.08 -26.80
N PRO A 91 -13.12 3.96 -27.39
CA PRO A 91 -12.04 3.56 -28.29
C PRO A 91 -10.86 2.98 -27.51
N VAL A 92 -9.96 2.31 -28.22
CA VAL A 92 -8.68 1.87 -27.66
C VAL A 92 -7.64 2.95 -27.93
N VAL A 93 -6.98 3.40 -26.89
CA VAL A 93 -5.88 4.38 -26.97
C VAL A 93 -4.64 3.75 -26.36
N ALA A 94 -3.49 3.93 -27.02
CA ALA A 94 -2.18 3.67 -26.45
C ALA A 94 -1.41 4.99 -26.38
N ALA A 95 -0.59 5.17 -25.34
CA ALA A 95 0.20 6.37 -25.15
C ALA A 95 1.70 6.03 -25.00
N ALA A 96 2.54 6.89 -25.56
CA ALA A 96 4.00 6.79 -25.40
C ALA A 96 4.62 8.19 -25.29
N ARG A 97 5.76 8.30 -24.62
CA ARG A 97 6.57 9.53 -24.59
C ARG A 97 7.74 9.39 -25.54
N THR A 98 7.77 10.20 -26.58
CA THR A 98 8.86 10.24 -27.56
C THR A 98 9.85 11.32 -27.19
N PHE A 99 11.11 10.93 -26.98
CA PHE A 99 12.22 11.82 -26.69
C PHE A 99 13.01 12.05 -27.97
N VAL A 100 13.16 13.32 -28.35
CA VAL A 100 14.01 13.74 -29.48
C VAL A 100 15.21 14.47 -28.92
N VAL A 101 16.39 13.90 -29.15
CA VAL A 101 17.64 14.30 -28.50
C VAL A 101 18.63 14.81 -29.55
N SER A 102 19.28 15.93 -29.25
CA SER A 102 20.38 16.46 -30.05
C SER A 102 21.66 16.64 -29.24
N GLY A 103 22.81 16.32 -29.83
CA GLY A 103 24.13 16.51 -29.20
C GLY A 103 24.52 15.42 -28.20
N ALA A 104 23.90 14.24 -28.27
CA ALA A 104 24.32 13.05 -27.51
C ALA A 104 25.00 12.05 -28.46
N SER A 105 26.17 11.55 -28.07
CA SER A 105 26.82 10.40 -28.72
C SER A 105 26.00 9.11 -28.53
N PRO A 106 26.25 8.05 -29.33
CA PRO A 106 25.58 6.77 -29.16
C PRO A 106 25.67 6.19 -27.74
N GLU A 107 26.84 6.28 -27.10
CA GLU A 107 27.04 5.86 -25.70
C GLU A 107 26.26 6.71 -24.70
N GLU A 108 26.22 8.03 -24.88
CA GLU A 108 25.40 8.91 -24.04
C GLU A 108 23.91 8.63 -24.22
N LEU A 109 23.46 8.34 -25.45
CA LEU A 109 22.08 7.97 -25.72
C LEU A 109 21.69 6.67 -25.01
N LYS A 110 22.57 5.66 -24.97
CA LYS A 110 22.35 4.44 -24.17
C LYS A 110 22.18 4.77 -22.68
N ARG A 111 23.00 5.67 -22.13
CA ARG A 111 22.88 6.13 -20.73
C ARG A 111 21.58 6.89 -20.48
N ILE A 112 21.16 7.75 -21.42
CA ILE A 112 19.87 8.45 -21.35
C ILE A 112 18.71 7.44 -21.35
N LYS A 113 18.72 6.45 -22.25
CA LYS A 113 17.70 5.40 -22.29
C LYS A 113 17.66 4.57 -21.01
N ALA A 114 18.81 4.11 -20.53
CA ALA A 114 18.91 3.36 -19.27
C ALA A 114 18.46 4.18 -18.05
N TYR A 115 18.64 5.51 -18.09
CA TYR A 115 18.10 6.39 -17.07
C TYR A 115 16.59 6.52 -17.21
N LEU A 116 16.05 6.82 -18.40
CA LEU A 116 14.63 7.16 -18.59
C LEU A 116 13.67 5.96 -18.61
N ILE A 117 14.14 4.78 -19.01
CA ILE A 117 13.34 3.56 -19.13
C ILE A 117 13.58 2.72 -17.87
N ASN A 118 12.52 2.54 -17.07
CA ASN A 118 12.56 1.56 -15.99
C ASN A 118 12.06 0.23 -16.54
N PRO A 119 12.93 -0.78 -16.74
CA PRO A 119 12.56 -2.01 -17.44
C PRO A 119 11.51 -2.84 -16.69
N VAL A 120 11.22 -2.51 -15.43
CA VAL A 120 10.18 -3.14 -14.62
C VAL A 120 8.79 -2.67 -15.03
N ASP A 121 8.65 -1.46 -15.59
CA ASP A 121 7.36 -0.85 -15.90
C ASP A 121 7.22 -0.35 -17.34
N SER A 122 8.34 -0.10 -18.02
CA SER A 122 8.37 0.56 -19.31
C SER A 122 9.41 -0.07 -20.22
N ARG A 123 9.19 0.12 -21.52
CA ARG A 123 10.09 -0.35 -22.58
C ARG A 123 10.21 0.70 -23.66
N GLU A 124 11.23 0.53 -24.50
CA GLU A 124 11.29 1.28 -25.75
C GLU A 124 10.16 0.82 -26.67
N ALA A 125 9.36 1.78 -27.16
CA ALA A 125 8.27 1.56 -28.09
C ALA A 125 8.79 1.64 -29.52
N ASP A 126 8.16 0.90 -30.43
CA ASP A 126 8.40 1.06 -31.86
C ASP A 126 7.91 2.43 -32.31
N LEU A 127 8.71 3.17 -33.08
CA LEU A 127 8.32 4.46 -33.65
C LEU A 127 7.33 4.29 -34.81
N ALA A 128 7.24 3.10 -35.41
CA ALA A 128 6.27 2.80 -36.44
C ALA A 128 4.83 2.84 -35.90
N LYS A 129 3.90 3.22 -36.78
CA LYS A 129 2.47 3.17 -36.49
C LYS A 129 2.04 1.69 -36.37
N PRO A 130 1.43 1.27 -35.24
CA PRO A 130 0.94 -0.10 -35.10
C PRO A 130 -0.21 -0.35 -36.08
N ALA A 131 -0.27 -1.56 -36.64
CA ALA A 131 -1.40 -1.97 -37.49
C ALA A 131 -2.71 -2.11 -36.70
N SER A 132 -2.62 -2.52 -35.43
CA SER A 132 -3.74 -2.56 -34.48
C SER A 132 -3.22 -2.47 -33.05
N LEU A 133 -4.01 -1.84 -32.19
CA LEU A 133 -3.84 -1.80 -30.74
C LEU A 133 -4.50 -2.99 -30.05
N ARG A 134 -5.45 -3.65 -30.71
CA ARG A 134 -6.10 -4.86 -30.20
C ARG A 134 -5.19 -6.06 -30.45
N ARG A 135 -4.75 -6.70 -29.37
CA ARG A 135 -4.02 -7.97 -29.45
C ARG A 135 -4.98 -9.10 -29.15
N ALA A 136 -5.04 -10.09 -30.03
CA ALA A 136 -5.72 -11.35 -29.73
C ALA A 136 -4.99 -12.02 -28.56
N ALA A 137 -5.66 -12.17 -27.42
CA ALA A 137 -5.10 -12.93 -26.32
C ALA A 137 -5.23 -14.43 -26.62
N PRO A 138 -4.19 -15.24 -26.40
CA PRO A 138 -4.33 -16.69 -26.48
C PRO A 138 -5.36 -17.15 -25.44
N THR A 139 -6.10 -18.21 -25.75
CA THR A 139 -6.97 -18.85 -24.76
C THR A 139 -6.11 -19.35 -23.61
N PRO A 140 -6.35 -18.90 -22.37
CA PRO A 140 -5.54 -19.31 -21.23
C PRO A 140 -5.73 -20.80 -20.97
N ALA A 141 -4.63 -21.46 -20.57
CA ALA A 141 -4.62 -22.88 -20.24
C ALA A 141 -5.50 -23.17 -19.00
N ALA A 142 -5.92 -24.42 -18.85
CA ALA A 142 -6.54 -24.87 -17.60
C ALA A 142 -5.53 -24.79 -16.45
N VAL A 143 -6.03 -24.54 -15.24
CA VAL A 143 -5.21 -24.57 -14.02
C VAL A 143 -4.67 -25.99 -13.81
N ALA A 144 -3.35 -26.10 -13.64
CA ALA A 144 -2.69 -27.39 -13.49
C ALA A 144 -2.92 -28.01 -12.09
N SER A 145 -3.12 -29.33 -12.07
CA SER A 145 -3.01 -30.15 -10.87
C SER A 145 -1.53 -30.48 -10.61
N LEU A 146 -1.11 -30.50 -9.35
CA LEU A 146 0.26 -30.87 -8.96
C LEU A 146 0.40 -32.39 -8.84
N THR A 147 0.35 -33.09 -9.97
CA THR A 147 0.41 -34.56 -10.01
C THR A 147 1.64 -35.13 -9.28
N GLY A 148 1.42 -36.11 -8.41
CA GLY A 148 2.45 -36.76 -7.62
C GLY A 148 2.84 -35.97 -6.36
N PHE A 149 2.16 -34.86 -6.04
CA PHE A 149 2.46 -34.07 -4.85
C PHE A 149 2.26 -34.89 -3.57
N LEU A 150 1.21 -35.74 -3.50
CA LEU A 150 0.92 -36.56 -2.31
C LEU A 150 2.04 -37.53 -1.93
N THR A 151 2.87 -37.94 -2.88
CA THR A 151 3.91 -38.98 -2.71
C THR A 151 5.33 -38.43 -2.77
N LYS A 152 5.53 -37.12 -2.94
CA LYS A 152 6.86 -36.50 -2.91
C LYS A 152 7.50 -36.71 -1.55
N ASP A 153 8.77 -37.08 -1.54
CA ASP A 153 9.57 -37.04 -0.32
C ASP A 153 9.94 -35.60 0.06
N VAL A 154 10.58 -35.43 1.22
CA VAL A 154 10.96 -34.12 1.77
C VAL A 154 11.88 -33.35 0.80
N ALA A 155 12.80 -34.04 0.12
CA ALA A 155 13.73 -33.40 -0.81
C ALA A 155 13.01 -32.90 -2.08
N ALA A 156 12.10 -33.70 -2.62
CA ALA A 156 11.29 -33.36 -3.78
C ALA A 156 10.29 -32.24 -3.47
N LEU A 157 9.72 -32.18 -2.26
CA LEU A 157 8.89 -31.04 -1.82
C LEU A 157 9.71 -29.76 -1.71
N ALA A 158 10.90 -29.81 -1.11
CA ALA A 158 11.78 -28.64 -1.02
C ALA A 158 12.22 -28.14 -2.40
N ALA A 159 12.46 -29.04 -3.36
CA ALA A 159 12.73 -28.68 -4.74
C ALA A 159 11.53 -28.01 -5.41
N LEU A 160 10.32 -28.56 -5.24
CA LEU A 160 9.08 -27.98 -5.75
C LEU A 160 8.83 -26.58 -5.17
N ARG A 161 9.07 -26.39 -3.86
CA ARG A 161 8.95 -25.09 -3.19
C ARG A 161 9.79 -24.03 -3.87
N LYS A 162 11.04 -24.36 -4.19
CA LYS A 162 11.98 -23.46 -4.89
C LYS A 162 11.57 -23.23 -6.33
N GLU A 163 11.15 -24.26 -7.04
CA GLU A 163 10.67 -24.18 -8.43
C GLU A 163 9.47 -23.23 -8.55
N LEU A 164 8.52 -23.34 -7.62
CA LEU A 164 7.33 -22.49 -7.58
C LEU A 164 7.57 -21.13 -6.93
N GLY A 165 8.76 -20.89 -6.36
CA GLY A 165 9.11 -19.65 -5.70
C GLY A 165 8.25 -19.31 -4.48
N LEU A 166 7.78 -20.31 -3.73
CA LEU A 166 6.87 -20.12 -2.59
C LEU A 166 7.60 -19.48 -1.39
N ALA A 167 6.91 -18.61 -0.65
CA ALA A 167 7.43 -17.95 0.55
C ALA A 167 7.27 -18.78 1.84
N MET A 168 6.27 -19.67 1.90
CA MET A 168 6.00 -20.55 3.04
C MET A 168 7.20 -21.43 3.38
N SER A 169 7.24 -21.97 4.60
CA SER A 169 8.35 -22.85 5.02
C SER A 169 8.24 -24.26 4.42
N ASP A 170 9.33 -25.02 4.46
CA ASP A 170 9.30 -26.45 4.08
C ASP A 170 8.35 -27.26 4.99
N ALA A 171 8.15 -26.83 6.24
CA ALA A 171 7.20 -27.45 7.17
C ALA A 171 5.74 -27.14 6.79
N ASP A 172 5.45 -25.92 6.34
CA ASP A 172 4.12 -25.54 5.85
C ASP A 172 3.74 -26.36 4.61
N LEU A 173 4.66 -26.54 3.65
CA LEU A 173 4.38 -27.33 2.46
C LEU A 173 4.17 -28.81 2.77
N GLN A 174 4.91 -29.36 3.74
CA GLN A 174 4.67 -30.72 4.25
C GLN A 174 3.32 -30.83 4.97
N PHE A 175 2.92 -29.81 5.72
CA PHE A 175 1.62 -29.75 6.37
C PHE A 175 0.47 -29.71 5.33
N CYS A 176 0.63 -28.94 4.25
CA CYS A 176 -0.25 -29.01 3.08
C CYS A 176 -0.30 -30.42 2.48
N GLN A 177 0.84 -31.06 2.25
CA GLN A 177 0.89 -32.42 1.71
C GLN A 177 0.12 -33.40 2.60
N ALA A 178 0.29 -33.33 3.91
CA ALA A 178 -0.45 -34.18 4.84
C ALA A 178 -1.97 -33.96 4.76
N HIS A 179 -2.42 -32.70 4.72
CA HIS A 179 -3.85 -32.40 4.55
C HIS A 179 -4.41 -32.95 3.22
N PHE A 180 -3.74 -32.68 2.10
CA PHE A 180 -4.21 -33.13 0.79
C PHE A 180 -4.18 -34.65 0.64
N ARG A 181 -3.22 -35.33 1.26
CA ARG A 181 -3.10 -36.80 1.23
C ARG A 181 -4.13 -37.47 2.13
N ASP A 182 -4.20 -37.04 3.39
CA ASP A 182 -4.86 -37.78 4.45
C ASP A 182 -6.34 -37.37 4.60
N GLN A 183 -6.65 -36.08 4.40
CA GLN A 183 -7.99 -35.51 4.57
C GLN A 183 -8.69 -35.28 3.22
N ALA A 184 -8.10 -34.49 2.31
CA ALA A 184 -8.74 -34.17 1.03
C ALA A 184 -8.72 -35.34 0.04
N ARG A 185 -7.73 -36.24 0.18
CA ARG A 185 -7.52 -37.45 -0.65
C ARG A 185 -7.50 -37.16 -2.15
N ARG A 186 -6.87 -36.05 -2.53
CA ARG A 186 -6.69 -35.63 -3.92
C ARG A 186 -5.44 -34.78 -4.06
N GLU A 187 -4.93 -34.69 -5.28
CA GLU A 187 -3.88 -33.73 -5.59
C GLU A 187 -4.42 -32.29 -5.48
N PRO A 188 -3.61 -31.35 -4.98
CA PRO A 188 -3.94 -29.93 -5.01
C PRO A 188 -3.74 -29.35 -6.41
N THR A 189 -4.46 -28.29 -6.72
CA THR A 189 -4.12 -27.43 -7.87
C THR A 189 -2.92 -26.54 -7.52
N ILE A 190 -2.26 -26.00 -8.55
CA ILE A 190 -1.24 -24.97 -8.33
C ILE A 190 -1.82 -23.73 -7.65
N THR A 191 -3.08 -23.38 -7.96
CA THR A 191 -3.76 -22.23 -7.35
C THR A 191 -3.95 -22.42 -5.85
N GLU A 192 -4.30 -23.62 -5.39
CA GLU A 192 -4.48 -23.91 -3.97
C GLU A 192 -3.18 -23.75 -3.17
N ILE A 193 -2.07 -24.26 -3.70
CA ILE A 193 -0.77 -24.09 -3.04
C ILE A 193 -0.35 -22.62 -3.02
N LYS A 194 -0.55 -21.86 -4.11
CA LYS A 194 -0.24 -20.42 -4.16
C LYS A 194 -1.16 -19.58 -3.27
N LEU A 195 -2.43 -19.96 -3.16
CA LEU A 195 -3.39 -19.34 -2.24
C LEU A 195 -2.92 -19.53 -0.80
N LEU A 196 -2.60 -20.76 -0.41
CA LEU A 196 -2.08 -21.05 0.94
C LEU A 196 -0.75 -20.33 1.20
N ASP A 197 0.13 -20.23 0.19
CA ASP A 197 1.38 -19.47 0.28
C ASP A 197 1.15 -18.00 0.63
N THR A 198 0.14 -17.40 0.00
CA THR A 198 -0.20 -16.00 0.21
C THR A 198 -0.95 -15.80 1.52
N TYR A 199 -1.94 -16.64 1.80
CA TYR A 199 -2.75 -16.58 3.02
C TYR A 199 -1.90 -16.79 4.29
N TRP A 200 -0.87 -17.64 4.22
CA TRP A 200 0.04 -17.92 5.34
C TRP A 200 1.36 -17.13 5.29
N SER A 201 1.49 -16.21 4.32
CA SER A 201 2.66 -15.34 4.21
C SER A 201 2.82 -14.43 5.43
N ASP A 202 4.03 -13.95 5.69
CA ASP A 202 4.30 -13.01 6.79
C ASP A 202 3.48 -11.72 6.66
N HIS A 203 3.21 -11.29 5.42
CA HIS A 203 2.40 -10.10 5.14
C HIS A 203 0.95 -10.25 5.62
N CYS A 204 0.31 -11.40 5.36
CA CYS A 204 -1.09 -11.62 5.75
C CYS A 204 -1.25 -12.15 7.18
N ARG A 205 -0.32 -13.01 7.66
CA ARG A 205 -0.41 -13.67 8.96
C ARG A 205 0.36 -12.95 10.07
N HIS A 206 1.26 -12.03 9.75
CA HIS A 206 2.25 -11.53 10.69
C HIS A 206 3.01 -12.66 11.39
N THR A 207 3.40 -13.70 10.64
CA THR A 207 4.01 -14.93 11.15
C THR A 207 5.21 -14.66 12.06
N THR A 208 6.01 -13.66 11.73
CA THR A 208 7.13 -13.17 12.54
C THR A 208 6.65 -12.64 13.88
N PHE A 209 5.62 -11.80 13.89
CA PHE A 209 5.07 -11.25 15.13
C PHE A 209 4.30 -12.28 15.96
N LEU A 210 3.77 -13.32 15.33
CA LEU A 210 3.08 -14.43 15.99
C LEU A 210 4.01 -15.58 16.39
N ALA A 211 5.28 -15.56 15.98
CA ALA A 211 6.25 -16.60 16.35
C ALA A 211 6.42 -16.66 17.87
N GLU A 212 6.37 -17.87 18.42
CA GLU A 212 6.51 -18.07 19.86
C GLU A 212 7.96 -17.88 20.28
N LEU A 213 8.20 -16.92 21.18
CA LEU A 213 9.48 -16.66 21.79
C LEU A 213 9.73 -17.67 22.92
N LYS A 214 10.55 -18.68 22.65
CA LYS A 214 10.89 -19.75 23.61
C LYS A 214 11.85 -19.28 24.71
N SER A 215 12.69 -18.30 24.40
CA SER A 215 13.56 -17.65 25.38
C SER A 215 13.71 -16.16 25.09
N VAL A 216 13.81 -15.38 26.17
CA VAL A 216 14.09 -13.95 26.14
C VAL A 216 15.22 -13.66 27.12
N GLU A 217 16.31 -13.10 26.60
CA GLU A 217 17.51 -12.76 27.36
C GLU A 217 17.83 -11.27 27.21
N PHE A 218 18.31 -10.65 28.29
CA PHE A 218 18.82 -9.28 28.27
C PHE A 218 20.31 -9.29 28.61
N ALA A 219 21.10 -8.55 27.85
CA ALA A 219 22.49 -8.26 28.23
C ALA A 219 22.51 -7.50 29.56
N ASP A 220 23.56 -7.72 30.36
CA ASP A 220 23.75 -6.98 31.61
C ASP A 220 24.20 -5.55 31.30
N SER A 221 23.29 -4.59 31.48
CA SER A 221 23.55 -3.17 31.24
C SER A 221 22.55 -2.27 31.97
N PRO A 222 23.01 -1.18 32.61
CA PRO A 222 22.12 -0.17 33.18
C PRO A 222 21.16 0.45 32.16
N LEU A 223 21.57 0.57 30.89
CA LEU A 223 20.75 1.12 29.81
C LEU A 223 19.57 0.21 29.42
N LEU A 224 19.58 -1.06 29.85
CA LEU A 224 18.49 -1.99 29.61
C LEU A 224 17.59 -2.19 30.83
N ALA A 225 17.91 -1.57 31.97
CA ALA A 225 17.15 -1.74 33.21
C ALA A 225 15.67 -1.34 33.07
N PRO A 226 15.30 -0.21 32.41
CA PRO A 226 13.90 0.14 32.19
C PRO A 226 13.16 -0.94 31.39
N PHE A 227 13.72 -1.39 30.27
CA PHE A 227 13.06 -2.39 29.41
C PHE A 227 12.94 -3.77 30.05
N LYS A 228 13.87 -4.13 30.94
CA LYS A 228 13.73 -5.33 31.78
C LYS A 228 12.55 -5.20 32.75
N ALA A 229 12.36 -4.02 33.35
CA ALA A 229 11.18 -3.75 34.18
C ALA A 229 9.89 -3.76 33.35
N SER A 230 9.90 -3.22 32.12
CA SER A 230 8.76 -3.28 31.19
C SER A 230 8.42 -4.72 30.81
N TRP A 231 9.43 -5.59 30.62
CA TRP A 231 9.24 -7.02 30.41
C TRP A 231 8.57 -7.71 31.61
N ASP A 232 9.04 -7.45 32.82
CA ASP A 232 8.44 -8.00 34.04
C ASP A 232 7.00 -7.51 34.22
N ARG A 233 6.72 -6.23 33.91
CA ARG A 233 5.37 -5.66 33.90
C ARG A 233 4.48 -6.34 32.85
N TYR A 234 4.97 -6.55 31.63
CA TYR A 234 4.25 -7.30 30.59
C TYR A 234 3.82 -8.68 31.10
N GLN A 235 4.73 -9.41 31.73
CA GLN A 235 4.44 -10.73 32.29
C GLN A 235 3.38 -10.67 33.40
N GLN A 236 3.42 -9.67 34.28
CA GLN A 236 2.39 -9.45 35.31
C GLN A 236 1.02 -9.13 34.70
N VAL A 237 0.97 -8.28 33.67
CA VAL A 237 -0.28 -7.93 32.98
C VAL A 237 -0.88 -9.16 32.30
N ARG A 238 -0.07 -10.01 31.67
CA ARG A 238 -0.54 -11.29 31.12
C ARG A 238 -1.14 -12.21 32.17
N LEU A 239 -0.56 -12.25 33.37
CA LEU A 239 -1.12 -13.02 34.49
C LEU A 239 -2.50 -12.46 34.86
N GLY A 240 -2.62 -11.15 35.01
CA GLY A 240 -3.90 -10.48 35.29
C GLY A 240 -4.97 -10.66 34.20
N LEU A 241 -4.54 -10.82 32.94
CA LEU A 241 -5.41 -11.09 31.79
C LEU A 241 -5.68 -12.59 31.54
N ASN A 242 -5.20 -13.50 32.40
CA ASN A 242 -5.32 -14.96 32.25
C ASN A 242 -4.78 -15.49 30.90
N ARG A 243 -3.62 -15.00 30.46
CA ARG A 243 -3.00 -15.36 29.17
C ARG A 243 -1.86 -16.38 29.25
N GLN A 244 -1.73 -17.11 30.37
CA GLN A 244 -0.62 -18.05 30.60
C GLN A 244 -0.58 -19.20 29.59
N GLY A 245 -1.76 -19.61 29.06
CA GLY A 245 -1.87 -20.64 28.03
C GLY A 245 -1.65 -20.15 26.59
N LYS A 246 -1.44 -18.84 26.39
CA LYS A 246 -1.14 -18.25 25.08
C LYS A 246 0.38 -18.10 24.90
N PRO A 247 0.91 -18.26 23.68
CA PRO A 247 2.32 -18.07 23.42
C PRO A 247 2.74 -16.63 23.73
N VAL A 248 3.99 -16.47 24.18
CA VAL A 248 4.67 -15.18 24.23
C VAL A 248 5.18 -14.88 22.83
N CYS A 249 4.75 -13.77 22.23
CA CYS A 249 5.18 -13.35 20.89
C CYS A 249 5.14 -11.81 20.79
N LEU A 250 5.74 -11.25 19.74
CA LEU A 250 5.80 -9.79 19.55
C LEU A 250 4.40 -9.17 19.46
N MET A 251 3.44 -9.85 18.80
CA MET A 251 2.04 -9.39 18.72
C MET A 251 1.35 -9.33 20.09
N ASP A 252 1.67 -10.29 20.97
CA ASP A 252 1.11 -10.30 22.33
C ASP A 252 1.62 -9.10 23.13
N ILE A 253 2.90 -8.74 22.98
CA ILE A 253 3.51 -7.56 23.60
C ILE A 253 2.90 -6.28 23.02
N ALA A 254 2.83 -6.17 21.68
CA ALA A 254 2.30 -5.00 20.99
C ALA A 254 0.84 -4.67 21.36
N THR A 255 0.03 -5.68 21.66
CA THR A 255 -1.40 -5.49 21.98
C THR A 255 -1.73 -5.54 23.48
N ILE A 256 -0.74 -5.79 24.35
CA ILE A 256 -1.02 -6.01 25.78
C ILE A 256 -1.57 -4.76 26.47
N ALA A 257 -1.06 -3.58 26.13
CA ALA A 257 -1.47 -2.32 26.72
C ALA A 257 -2.94 -2.03 26.41
N GLY A 258 -3.34 -2.17 25.14
CA GLY A 258 -4.74 -2.01 24.73
C GLY A 258 -5.69 -2.99 25.43
N ARG A 259 -5.26 -4.25 25.62
CA ARG A 259 -6.06 -5.25 26.36
C ARG A 259 -6.24 -4.87 27.83
N GLU A 260 -5.18 -4.38 28.47
CA GLU A 260 -5.23 -3.95 29.86
C GLU A 260 -6.07 -2.68 30.04
N LEU A 261 -5.93 -1.71 29.14
CA LEU A 261 -6.76 -0.50 29.14
C LEU A 261 -8.24 -0.84 28.90
N LYS A 262 -8.57 -1.79 28.03
CA LYS A 262 -9.95 -2.30 27.86
C LYS A 262 -10.45 -2.97 29.15
N ARG A 263 -9.63 -3.81 29.79
CA ARG A 263 -9.99 -4.49 31.06
C ARG A 263 -10.25 -3.50 32.20
N THR A 264 -9.56 -2.36 32.19
CA THR A 264 -9.62 -1.34 33.25
C THR A 264 -10.60 -0.20 32.95
N GLY A 265 -11.34 -0.24 31.84
CA GLY A 265 -12.36 0.75 31.49
C GLY A 265 -11.82 2.06 30.91
N HIS A 266 -10.61 2.03 30.33
CA HIS A 266 -9.98 3.21 29.71
C HIS A 266 -10.13 3.25 28.17
N LEU A 267 -10.84 2.27 27.58
CA LEU A 267 -11.09 2.16 26.13
C LEU A 267 -12.56 1.84 25.81
N ASP A 268 -13.48 2.47 26.55
CA ASP A 268 -14.93 2.25 26.39
C ASP A 268 -15.48 2.82 25.07
N ASP A 269 -14.73 3.71 24.43
CA ASP A 269 -15.03 4.30 23.12
C ASP A 269 -14.48 3.48 21.95
N MET A 270 -13.71 2.41 22.20
CA MET A 270 -13.21 1.55 21.13
C MET A 270 -14.35 0.75 20.52
N GLU A 271 -14.45 0.75 19.18
CA GLU A 271 -15.47 -0.04 18.48
C GLU A 271 -15.20 -1.54 18.67
N ASP A 272 -16.22 -2.32 19.07
CA ASP A 272 -16.15 -3.78 19.12
C ASP A 272 -16.72 -4.34 17.81
N SER A 273 -15.84 -4.86 16.94
CA SER A 273 -16.16 -5.25 15.57
C SER A 273 -15.27 -6.43 15.12
N GLU A 274 -15.84 -7.31 14.30
CA GLU A 274 -15.09 -8.36 13.58
C GLU A 274 -14.43 -7.83 12.29
N GLU A 275 -14.81 -6.64 11.83
CA GLU A 275 -14.20 -5.93 10.70
C GLU A 275 -13.14 -4.97 11.24
N VAL A 276 -11.85 -5.31 11.11
CA VAL A 276 -10.73 -4.70 11.88
C VAL A 276 -9.65 -4.06 10.99
N ASN A 277 -9.97 -3.68 9.76
CA ASN A 277 -8.98 -3.17 8.79
C ASN A 277 -8.34 -1.84 9.22
N ALA A 278 -9.06 -1.05 10.03
CA ALA A 278 -8.57 0.20 10.63
C ALA A 278 -8.93 0.28 12.12
N ALA A 279 -8.11 1.00 12.89
CA ALA A 279 -8.44 1.29 14.28
C ALA A 279 -9.63 2.25 14.32
N SER A 280 -10.65 1.94 15.13
CA SER A 280 -11.93 2.65 15.14
C SER A 280 -12.37 2.99 16.56
N ILE A 281 -12.85 4.22 16.74
CA ILE A 281 -13.46 4.69 17.99
C ILE A 281 -14.81 5.36 17.71
N VAL A 282 -15.72 5.28 18.69
CA VAL A 282 -17.03 5.94 18.68
C VAL A 282 -16.89 7.31 19.34
N VAL A 283 -17.24 8.36 18.62
CA VAL A 283 -17.15 9.76 19.08
C VAL A 283 -18.53 10.41 18.99
N PRO A 284 -19.01 11.07 20.06
CA PRO A 284 -20.19 11.92 19.97
C PRO A 284 -19.85 13.20 19.21
N VAL A 285 -20.64 13.53 18.19
CA VAL A 285 -20.45 14.69 17.33
C VAL A 285 -21.70 15.54 17.35
N GLU A 286 -21.56 16.80 17.74
CA GLU A 286 -22.61 17.78 17.61
C GLU A 286 -22.61 18.35 16.19
N ILE A 287 -23.75 18.25 15.51
CA ILE A 287 -24.00 18.77 14.17
C ILE A 287 -25.27 19.61 14.24
N ASP A 288 -25.14 20.91 13.99
CA ASP A 288 -26.24 21.88 14.03
C ASP A 288 -27.12 21.75 15.31
N GLY A 289 -26.46 21.58 16.48
CA GLY A 289 -27.12 21.45 17.78
C GLY A 289 -27.68 20.05 18.10
N ARG A 290 -27.42 19.03 17.28
CA ARG A 290 -27.83 17.64 17.52
C ARG A 290 -26.61 16.73 17.69
N VAL A 291 -26.56 15.99 18.78
CA VAL A 291 -25.52 14.99 19.03
C VAL A 291 -25.85 13.70 18.29
N GLN A 292 -24.89 13.18 17.53
CA GLN A 292 -24.94 11.92 16.81
C GLN A 292 -23.66 11.12 17.10
N GLU A 293 -23.73 9.79 17.06
CA GLU A 293 -22.54 8.95 17.16
C GLU A 293 -21.87 8.79 15.80
N TRP A 294 -20.56 9.00 15.77
CA TRP A 294 -19.72 8.81 14.60
C TRP A 294 -18.62 7.80 14.90
N LEU A 295 -18.20 7.09 13.87
CA LEU A 295 -16.95 6.35 13.88
C LEU A 295 -15.83 7.28 13.40
N VAL A 296 -14.74 7.32 14.14
CA VAL A 296 -13.48 7.94 13.72
C VAL A 296 -12.45 6.83 13.61
N MET A 297 -11.87 6.71 12.43
CA MET A 297 -10.92 5.66 12.09
C MET A 297 -9.57 6.25 11.72
N PHE A 298 -8.51 5.54 12.05
CA PHE A 298 -7.16 5.86 11.58
C PHE A 298 -6.43 4.58 11.21
N LYS A 299 -5.59 4.68 10.19
CA LYS A 299 -4.75 3.59 9.70
C LYS A 299 -3.47 4.16 9.13
N ASN A 300 -2.38 3.42 9.27
CA ASN A 300 -1.16 3.64 8.54
C ASN A 300 -0.76 2.35 7.82
N GLU A 301 -0.08 2.52 6.70
CA GLU A 301 0.47 1.43 5.90
C GLU A 301 1.86 1.78 5.40
N THR A 302 2.59 0.76 4.95
CA THR A 302 3.89 0.92 4.30
C THR A 302 3.89 0.32 2.92
N HIS A 303 4.61 0.93 1.98
CA HIS A 303 4.81 0.35 0.65
C HIS A 303 6.27 0.43 0.19
N ASN A 304 7.16 -0.01 1.07
CA ASN A 304 8.61 0.17 0.94
C ASN A 304 9.20 -0.52 -0.30
N HIS A 305 8.93 -1.82 -0.49
CA HIS A 305 9.54 -2.61 -1.56
C HIS A 305 9.06 -2.21 -2.96
N PRO A 306 7.75 -2.06 -3.21
CA PRO A 306 7.27 -1.57 -4.51
C PRO A 306 7.83 -0.18 -4.86
N THR A 307 7.92 0.71 -3.87
CA THR A 307 8.46 2.07 -4.08
C THR A 307 9.96 2.08 -4.39
N GLU A 308 10.72 1.05 -4.04
CA GLU A 308 12.13 0.92 -4.44
C GLU A 308 12.30 0.54 -5.91
N ILE A 309 11.36 -0.23 -6.45
CA ILE A 309 11.43 -0.79 -7.80
C ILE A 309 10.73 0.13 -8.80
N GLU A 310 9.55 0.64 -8.45
CA GLU A 310 8.78 1.60 -9.23
C GLU A 310 8.23 2.68 -8.29
N PRO A 311 8.98 3.78 -8.08
CA PRO A 311 8.67 4.75 -7.03
C PRO A 311 7.33 5.45 -7.17
N PHE A 312 6.84 5.70 -8.38
CA PHE A 312 5.59 6.45 -8.56
C PHE A 312 4.39 5.60 -8.15
N GLY A 313 4.22 4.43 -8.77
CA GLY A 313 3.15 3.48 -8.50
C GLY A 313 3.21 2.94 -7.08
N GLY A 314 4.42 2.60 -6.58
CA GLY A 314 4.61 2.13 -5.21
C GLY A 314 4.11 3.13 -4.16
N ALA A 315 4.48 4.41 -4.28
CA ALA A 315 4.04 5.43 -3.32
C ALA A 315 2.56 5.82 -3.50
N ALA A 316 2.05 5.83 -4.74
CA ALA A 316 0.64 6.09 -5.02
C ALA A 316 -0.27 5.02 -4.38
N THR A 317 0.08 3.75 -4.56
CA THR A 317 -0.68 2.60 -4.02
C THR A 317 -0.53 2.46 -2.51
N CYS A 318 0.55 2.97 -1.90
CA CYS A 318 0.66 3.11 -0.44
C CYS A 318 -0.52 3.92 0.14
N LEU A 319 -0.88 5.02 -0.51
CA LEU A 319 -2.01 5.83 -0.08
C LEU A 319 -3.35 5.15 -0.42
N GLY A 320 -3.46 4.57 -1.62
CA GLY A 320 -4.69 3.88 -2.05
C GLY A 320 -5.08 2.72 -1.13
N GLY A 321 -4.13 1.86 -0.74
CA GLY A 321 -4.36 0.79 0.24
C GLY A 321 -4.86 1.33 1.57
N ALA A 322 -4.12 2.29 2.14
CA ALA A 322 -4.47 2.93 3.40
C ALA A 322 -5.86 3.59 3.40
N ILE A 323 -6.34 4.11 2.26
CA ILE A 323 -7.68 4.69 2.12
C ILE A 323 -8.77 3.60 2.13
N ARG A 324 -8.53 2.48 1.44
CA ARG A 324 -9.53 1.40 1.33
C ARG A 324 -9.79 0.70 2.66
N ASP A 325 -8.80 0.65 3.53
CA ASP A 325 -8.91 0.10 4.88
C ASP A 325 -10.04 0.74 5.71
N PRO A 326 -10.06 2.07 6.00
CA PRO A 326 -11.22 2.69 6.66
C PRO A 326 -12.48 2.71 5.80
N LEU A 327 -12.34 2.69 4.47
CA LEU A 327 -13.49 2.63 3.56
C LEU A 327 -14.27 1.32 3.73
N SER A 328 -13.58 0.20 4.03
CA SER A 328 -14.22 -1.05 4.43
C SER A 328 -15.16 -0.85 5.62
N GLY A 329 -14.82 0.05 6.55
CA GLY A 329 -15.65 0.50 7.66
C GLY A 329 -16.75 1.51 7.30
N ARG A 330 -17.07 1.67 6.01
CA ARG A 330 -18.07 2.64 5.47
C ARG A 330 -17.79 4.08 5.89
N SER A 331 -16.54 4.40 6.22
CA SER A 331 -16.10 5.74 6.59
C SER A 331 -15.56 6.50 5.37
N TYR A 332 -15.54 7.83 5.48
CA TYR A 332 -14.96 8.70 4.45
C TYR A 332 -13.59 9.18 4.88
N VAL A 333 -12.59 8.97 4.03
CA VAL A 333 -11.21 9.35 4.32
C VAL A 333 -10.99 10.81 3.92
N TYR A 334 -10.62 11.66 4.87
CA TYR A 334 -10.58 13.11 4.66
C TYR A 334 -9.25 13.77 5.05
N GLN A 335 -8.37 13.06 5.75
CA GLN A 335 -6.99 13.51 5.97
C GLN A 335 -5.97 12.42 5.65
N ALA A 336 -4.79 12.86 5.19
CA ALA A 336 -3.60 12.06 5.07
C ALA A 336 -2.37 12.71 5.72
N MET A 337 -1.45 11.86 6.15
CA MET A 337 -0.11 12.19 6.58
C MET A 337 0.87 11.30 5.83
N ARG A 338 2.01 11.86 5.40
CA ARG A 338 3.09 11.12 4.73
C ARG A 338 4.38 11.28 5.52
N VAL A 339 4.93 10.18 6.03
CA VAL A 339 6.20 10.18 6.78
C VAL A 339 7.15 9.19 6.13
N THR A 340 8.27 9.66 5.59
CA THR A 340 9.15 8.82 4.77
C THR A 340 10.60 8.87 5.22
N GLY A 341 11.39 7.91 4.75
CA GLY A 341 12.82 7.81 5.02
C GLY A 341 13.56 7.50 3.72
N ALA A 342 14.58 8.30 3.40
CA ALA A 342 15.30 8.22 2.14
C ALA A 342 16.82 8.34 2.33
N GLY A 343 17.59 7.77 1.40
CA GLY A 343 19.00 8.12 1.25
C GLY A 343 19.17 9.55 0.69
N ASN A 344 20.41 10.00 0.54
CA ASN A 344 20.69 11.32 -0.01
C ASN A 344 20.28 11.41 -1.49
N PRO A 345 19.28 12.24 -1.88
CA PRO A 345 18.86 12.35 -3.28
C PRO A 345 19.87 13.12 -4.15
N LEU A 346 20.92 13.69 -3.57
CA LEU A 346 22.02 14.37 -4.26
C LEU A 346 23.18 13.42 -4.58
N THR A 347 23.11 12.15 -4.18
CA THR A 347 24.13 11.15 -4.50
C THR A 347 24.30 11.05 -6.03
N PRO A 348 25.54 11.19 -6.56
CA PRO A 348 25.79 11.08 -7.99
C PRO A 348 25.32 9.74 -8.58
N TYR A 349 24.88 9.76 -9.83
CA TYR A 349 24.41 8.56 -10.53
C TYR A 349 25.43 7.42 -10.51
N GLU A 350 26.72 7.74 -10.63
CA GLU A 350 27.81 6.76 -10.64
C GLU A 350 28.01 6.03 -9.31
N GLN A 351 27.45 6.56 -8.21
CA GLN A 351 27.46 5.94 -6.88
C GLN A 351 26.18 5.16 -6.57
N THR A 352 25.28 5.01 -7.55
CA THR A 352 24.08 4.19 -7.40
C THR A 352 24.48 2.73 -7.20
N LEU A 353 23.86 2.06 -6.22
CA LEU A 353 24.08 0.63 -6.00
C LEU A 353 23.71 -0.17 -7.25
N PRO A 354 24.54 -1.14 -7.68
CA PRO A 354 24.21 -2.00 -8.82
C PRO A 354 22.82 -2.63 -8.68
N GLY A 355 22.04 -2.60 -9.76
CA GLY A 355 20.66 -3.12 -9.78
C GLY A 355 19.60 -2.24 -9.11
N LYS A 356 19.97 -1.09 -8.53
CA LYS A 356 19.02 -0.14 -7.94
C LYS A 356 18.79 1.10 -8.80
N LEU A 357 17.63 1.72 -8.62
CA LEU A 357 17.37 3.07 -9.11
C LEU A 357 18.22 4.11 -8.34
N PRO A 358 18.63 5.21 -8.99
CA PRO A 358 19.27 6.33 -8.32
C PRO A 358 18.40 6.89 -7.19
N GLN A 359 19.01 7.27 -6.06
CA GLN A 359 18.28 7.82 -4.90
C GLN A 359 17.39 9.00 -5.29
N ARG A 360 17.87 9.89 -6.17
CA ARG A 360 17.08 11.01 -6.69
C ARG A 360 15.76 10.57 -7.35
N LYS A 361 15.80 9.48 -8.14
CA LYS A 361 14.61 8.94 -8.81
C LYS A 361 13.63 8.34 -7.81
N ILE A 362 14.14 7.59 -6.85
CA ILE A 362 13.33 6.98 -5.79
C ILE A 362 12.62 8.07 -4.98
N THR A 363 13.38 9.06 -4.47
CA THR A 363 12.85 10.16 -3.67
C THR A 363 11.81 10.99 -4.42
N THR A 364 12.17 11.51 -5.60
CA THR A 364 11.28 12.43 -6.35
C THR A 364 10.10 11.71 -7.00
N GLY A 365 10.28 10.46 -7.44
CA GLY A 365 9.23 9.64 -8.01
C GLY A 365 8.18 9.24 -6.97
N ALA A 366 8.60 8.86 -5.76
CA ALA A 366 7.67 8.55 -4.66
C ALA A 366 6.85 9.77 -4.23
N ALA A 367 7.50 10.92 -4.06
CA ALA A 367 6.79 12.17 -3.77
C ALA A 367 5.77 12.51 -4.86
N ALA A 368 6.11 12.30 -6.14
CA ALA A 368 5.20 12.51 -7.26
C ALA A 368 4.02 11.54 -7.27
N GLY A 369 4.26 10.26 -7.02
CA GLY A 369 3.23 9.22 -6.97
C GLY A 369 2.21 9.48 -5.88
N TYR A 370 2.68 9.66 -4.64
CA TYR A 370 1.82 9.92 -3.49
C TYR A 370 1.01 11.20 -3.66
N SER A 371 1.67 12.31 -4.05
CA SER A 371 0.97 13.60 -4.22
C SER A 371 -0.04 13.53 -5.37
N SER A 372 0.30 12.85 -6.47
CA SER A 372 -0.62 12.66 -7.60
C SER A 372 -1.88 11.91 -7.17
N TYR A 373 -1.73 10.80 -6.43
CA TYR A 373 -2.87 10.01 -5.97
C TYR A 373 -3.76 10.81 -5.01
N GLY A 374 -3.16 11.39 -3.96
CA GLY A 374 -3.87 12.17 -2.94
C GLY A 374 -4.61 13.39 -3.48
N ASN A 375 -3.98 14.13 -4.40
CA ASN A 375 -4.59 15.32 -5.00
C ASN A 375 -5.77 14.93 -5.91
N GLN A 376 -5.63 13.88 -6.72
CA GLN A 376 -6.68 13.44 -7.64
C GLN A 376 -7.90 12.84 -6.93
N ILE A 377 -7.66 12.08 -5.85
CA ILE A 377 -8.75 11.55 -5.02
C ILE A 377 -9.36 12.65 -4.13
N GLY A 378 -8.76 13.84 -4.06
CA GLY A 378 -9.24 14.97 -3.28
C GLY A 378 -9.15 14.71 -1.78
N LEU A 379 -7.98 14.30 -1.30
CA LEU A 379 -7.66 14.04 0.09
C LEU A 379 -6.69 15.10 0.63
N ALA A 380 -7.05 15.76 1.73
CA ALA A 380 -6.21 16.79 2.33
C ALA A 380 -5.01 16.17 3.07
N THR A 381 -3.80 16.38 2.56
CA THR A 381 -2.57 15.92 3.21
C THR A 381 -2.06 17.01 4.16
N GLY A 382 -2.33 16.86 5.44
CA GLY A 382 -2.07 17.89 6.44
C GLY A 382 -0.63 17.92 6.96
N LEU A 383 0.11 16.81 6.84
CA LEU A 383 1.50 16.72 7.29
C LEU A 383 2.33 15.84 6.35
N VAL A 384 3.49 16.35 5.95
CA VAL A 384 4.48 15.62 5.12
C VAL A 384 5.87 15.82 5.70
N SER A 385 6.61 14.74 5.90
CA SER A 385 7.99 14.78 6.36
C SER A 385 8.82 13.64 5.75
N GLU A 386 10.06 13.94 5.36
CA GLU A 386 11.02 12.95 4.86
C GLU A 386 12.33 12.99 5.67
N HIS A 387 12.70 11.86 6.27
CA HIS A 387 13.93 11.70 7.02
C HIS A 387 15.07 11.24 6.11
N TYR A 388 16.07 12.09 5.89
CA TYR A 388 17.28 11.71 5.15
C TYR A 388 18.28 11.01 6.06
N HIS A 389 18.55 9.73 5.81
CA HIS A 389 19.47 8.92 6.62
C HIS A 389 20.16 7.82 5.80
N PRO A 390 21.47 7.56 6.00
CA PRO A 390 22.20 6.51 5.25
C PRO A 390 21.60 5.10 5.40
N GLY A 391 20.93 4.82 6.51
CA GLY A 391 20.23 3.55 6.75
C GLY A 391 19.12 3.23 5.75
N TYR A 392 18.63 4.22 4.99
CA TYR A 392 17.57 4.05 3.98
C TYR A 392 18.10 3.87 2.55
N VAL A 393 19.42 3.85 2.32
CA VAL A 393 19.99 3.67 0.97
C VAL A 393 19.64 2.30 0.39
N ALA A 394 19.64 1.26 1.23
CA ALA A 394 19.31 -0.10 0.82
C ALA A 394 17.82 -0.30 0.59
N LYS A 395 16.96 0.32 1.43
CA LYS A 395 15.51 0.25 1.32
C LYS A 395 14.89 1.45 2.04
N ARG A 396 14.13 2.26 1.31
CA ARG A 396 13.41 3.42 1.80
C ARG A 396 12.28 3.02 2.74
N MET A 397 11.84 4.01 3.49
CA MET A 397 10.59 3.97 4.24
C MET A 397 9.56 4.84 3.52
N GLU A 398 8.45 4.25 3.10
CA GLU A 398 7.28 4.93 2.54
C GLU A 398 6.09 4.60 3.42
N ILE A 399 5.73 5.51 4.34
CA ILE A 399 4.55 5.38 5.21
C ILE A 399 3.51 6.40 4.79
N GLY A 400 2.29 5.90 4.56
CA GLY A 400 1.09 6.71 4.46
C GLY A 400 0.19 6.45 5.66
N ALA A 401 -0.35 7.52 6.24
CA ALA A 401 -1.34 7.43 7.31
C ALA A 401 -2.58 8.24 6.94
N VAL A 402 -3.75 7.76 7.33
CA VAL A 402 -5.03 8.39 7.01
C VAL A 402 -5.94 8.47 8.21
N VAL A 403 -6.84 9.45 8.17
CA VAL A 403 -7.96 9.59 9.12
C VAL A 403 -9.27 9.62 8.33
N ALA A 404 -10.24 8.86 8.83
CA ALA A 404 -11.55 8.72 8.25
C ALA A 404 -12.65 8.89 9.29
N ALA A 405 -13.84 9.28 8.85
CA ALA A 405 -14.99 9.35 9.72
C ALA A 405 -16.32 9.10 8.99
N GLY A 406 -17.29 8.55 9.70
CA GLY A 406 -18.64 8.29 9.19
C GLY A 406 -19.68 8.20 10.30
N PRO A 407 -20.96 8.49 10.01
CA PRO A 407 -22.04 8.24 10.97
C PRO A 407 -22.10 6.76 11.34
N ARG A 408 -22.23 6.45 12.63
CA ARG A 408 -22.24 5.06 13.11
C ARG A 408 -23.43 4.27 12.57
N ASP A 409 -24.57 4.92 12.40
CA ASP A 409 -25.81 4.32 11.88
C ASP A 409 -25.77 4.00 10.37
N CYS A 410 -24.71 4.40 9.66
CA CYS A 410 -24.43 3.97 8.29
C CYS A 410 -23.70 2.63 8.24
N VAL A 411 -23.26 2.09 9.38
CA VAL A 411 -22.45 0.88 9.46
C VAL A 411 -23.27 -0.25 10.06
N ARG A 412 -23.65 -1.22 9.23
CA ARG A 412 -24.20 -2.49 9.68
C ARG A 412 -23.05 -3.41 10.08
N ARG A 413 -23.15 -4.03 11.26
CA ARG A 413 -22.17 -5.00 11.80
C ARG A 413 -22.84 -6.36 11.93
N GLU A 414 -23.32 -6.89 10.81
CA GLU A 414 -24.01 -8.19 10.76
C GLU A 414 -23.08 -9.26 10.19
N ALA A 415 -23.24 -10.50 10.67
CA ALA A 415 -22.47 -11.63 10.18
C ALA A 415 -23.03 -12.16 8.85
N PRO A 416 -22.13 -12.66 7.98
CA PRO A 416 -22.38 -13.59 6.91
C PRO A 416 -23.55 -14.56 7.11
N ALA A 417 -24.60 -14.58 6.28
CA ALA A 417 -25.58 -15.68 6.29
C ALA A 417 -25.59 -16.45 4.96
N PRO A 418 -25.79 -17.78 4.98
CA PRO A 418 -26.02 -18.55 3.75
C PRO A 418 -27.14 -17.93 2.91
N GLY A 419 -26.88 -17.77 1.62
CA GLY A 419 -27.77 -17.07 0.67
C GLY A 419 -27.45 -15.58 0.49
N ASP A 420 -26.61 -14.97 1.33
CA ASP A 420 -26.06 -13.65 1.04
C ASP A 420 -25.14 -13.70 -0.21
N VAL A 421 -25.02 -12.55 -0.87
CA VAL A 421 -24.31 -12.39 -2.14
C VAL A 421 -23.12 -11.47 -1.96
N ILE A 422 -22.01 -11.80 -2.62
CA ILE A 422 -20.81 -10.95 -2.66
C ILE A 422 -20.69 -10.28 -4.01
N VAL A 423 -20.63 -8.96 -3.98
CA VAL A 423 -20.42 -8.10 -5.14
C VAL A 423 -19.02 -7.51 -5.09
N LEU A 424 -18.27 -7.65 -6.19
CA LEU A 424 -17.05 -6.90 -6.45
C LEU A 424 -17.44 -5.57 -7.09
N VAL A 425 -16.97 -4.46 -6.53
CA VAL A 425 -17.17 -3.11 -7.07
C VAL A 425 -15.83 -2.40 -7.23
N GLY A 426 -15.66 -1.66 -8.32
CA GLY A 426 -14.45 -0.86 -8.57
C GLY A 426 -13.68 -1.28 -9.83
N GLY A 427 -12.36 -1.34 -9.70
CA GLY A 427 -11.42 -1.62 -10.78
C GLY A 427 -11.53 -3.02 -11.37
N ARG A 428 -11.03 -3.18 -12.60
CA ARG A 428 -10.94 -4.47 -13.30
C ARG A 428 -9.68 -5.24 -12.92
N THR A 429 -9.73 -6.55 -13.06
CA THR A 429 -8.66 -7.49 -12.69
C THR A 429 -7.67 -7.67 -13.84
N GLY A 430 -6.39 -7.47 -13.57
CA GLY A 430 -5.26 -7.73 -14.47
C GLY A 430 -4.18 -8.56 -13.78
N ARG A 431 -3.03 -8.76 -14.43
CA ARG A 431 -1.86 -9.45 -13.84
C ARG A 431 -1.09 -8.59 -12.83
N ASP A 432 -1.77 -7.66 -12.17
CA ASP A 432 -1.16 -6.76 -11.21
C ASP A 432 -0.93 -7.50 -9.88
N GLY A 433 0.28 -7.43 -9.36
CA GLY A 433 0.69 -7.98 -8.07
C GLY A 433 0.48 -9.48 -7.90
N VAL A 434 0.41 -10.29 -8.96
CA VAL A 434 0.27 -11.75 -8.83
C VAL A 434 1.54 -12.31 -8.16
N GLY A 435 1.44 -12.61 -6.86
CA GLY A 435 2.57 -13.01 -6.01
C GLY A 435 3.27 -11.86 -5.27
N GLY A 436 2.74 -10.63 -5.32
CA GLY A 436 3.31 -9.43 -4.69
C GLY A 436 3.46 -9.55 -3.17
N ALA A 437 2.46 -10.10 -2.48
CA ALA A 437 2.54 -10.42 -1.05
C ALA A 437 3.73 -11.35 -0.69
N THR A 438 4.05 -12.30 -1.57
CA THR A 438 5.22 -13.18 -1.40
C THR A 438 6.53 -12.47 -1.79
N GLY A 439 6.48 -11.57 -2.77
CA GLY A 439 7.60 -10.75 -3.23
C GLY A 439 8.08 -9.76 -2.18
N SER A 440 7.16 -9.10 -1.47
CA SER A 440 7.47 -8.18 -0.36
C SER A 440 8.24 -8.84 0.79
N SER A 441 8.11 -10.16 0.92
CA SER A 441 8.78 -11.01 1.92
C SER A 441 10.15 -11.56 1.46
N LYS A 442 10.55 -11.35 0.20
CA LYS A 442 11.81 -11.86 -0.40
C LYS A 442 12.96 -10.83 -0.35
N GLU A 443 14.19 -11.32 -0.50
CA GLU A 443 15.40 -10.49 -0.51
C GLU A 443 15.60 -9.81 -1.88
N HIS A 444 16.24 -8.63 -1.88
CA HIS A 444 16.64 -7.96 -3.11
C HIS A 444 17.80 -8.74 -3.76
N THR A 445 17.50 -9.51 -4.80
CA THR A 445 18.49 -10.14 -5.69
C THR A 445 18.54 -9.43 -7.04
N GLU A 446 19.59 -9.67 -7.83
CA GLU A 446 19.82 -9.05 -9.15
C GLU A 446 18.75 -9.40 -10.22
N THR A 447 17.69 -10.13 -9.86
CA THR A 447 16.63 -10.64 -10.76
C THR A 447 15.41 -9.72 -10.90
N ALA A 448 15.50 -8.44 -10.49
CA ALA A 448 14.39 -7.47 -10.49
C ALA A 448 13.62 -7.34 -11.82
N LEU A 449 14.24 -7.70 -12.95
CA LEU A 449 13.60 -7.75 -14.28
C LEU A 449 12.46 -8.79 -14.39
N GLN A 450 12.46 -9.84 -13.57
CA GLN A 450 11.39 -10.84 -13.54
C GLN A 450 10.15 -10.38 -12.75
N ASN A 451 10.22 -9.23 -12.07
CA ASN A 451 9.22 -8.73 -11.12
C ASN A 451 8.24 -7.71 -11.73
N SER A 452 8.12 -7.62 -13.06
CA SER A 452 7.16 -6.68 -13.71
C SER A 452 5.71 -6.88 -13.27
N ALA A 453 5.35 -8.11 -12.85
CA ALA A 453 4.05 -8.43 -12.27
C ALA A 453 3.84 -7.81 -10.88
N GLU A 454 4.88 -7.40 -10.16
CA GLU A 454 4.77 -6.78 -8.82
C GLU A 454 4.46 -5.27 -8.89
N VAL A 455 4.53 -4.66 -10.09
CA VAL A 455 4.27 -3.22 -10.26
C VAL A 455 2.78 -2.95 -10.26
N GLN A 456 2.30 -2.33 -9.18
CA GLN A 456 0.92 -1.87 -9.06
C GLN A 456 0.85 -0.37 -9.42
N LYS A 457 -0.07 -0.02 -10.32
CA LYS A 457 -0.38 1.37 -10.67
C LYS A 457 -1.82 1.66 -10.27
N GLY A 458 -2.01 2.68 -9.45
CA GLY A 458 -3.33 3.04 -8.94
C GLY A 458 -4.13 3.95 -9.88
N ASP A 459 -5.45 3.90 -9.71
CA ASP A 459 -6.48 4.67 -10.41
C ASP A 459 -7.30 5.53 -9.41
N ALA A 460 -6.69 6.60 -8.93
CA ALA A 460 -7.30 7.53 -7.97
C ALA A 460 -8.72 8.00 -8.34
N PRO A 461 -9.04 8.31 -9.61
CA PRO A 461 -10.42 8.58 -10.03
C PRO A 461 -11.42 7.47 -9.73
N THR A 462 -11.07 6.20 -9.94
CA THR A 462 -11.95 5.07 -9.60
C THR A 462 -12.14 4.96 -8.09
N GLU A 463 -11.08 5.12 -7.31
CA GLU A 463 -11.18 5.09 -5.84
C GLU A 463 -11.97 6.29 -5.29
N ARG A 464 -11.91 7.46 -5.93
CA ARG A 464 -12.77 8.62 -5.59
C ARG A 464 -14.25 8.27 -5.73
N LYS A 465 -14.62 7.57 -6.79
CA LYS A 465 -16.01 7.13 -7.01
C LYS A 465 -16.43 6.13 -5.92
N LEU A 466 -15.54 5.22 -5.51
CA LEU A 466 -15.81 4.29 -4.40
C LEU A 466 -16.07 5.04 -3.09
N GLN A 467 -15.24 6.01 -2.73
CA GLN A 467 -15.45 6.84 -1.55
C GLN A 467 -16.79 7.58 -1.58
N ARG A 468 -17.17 8.11 -2.75
CA ARG A 468 -18.48 8.75 -2.93
C ARG A 468 -19.64 7.78 -2.77
N LEU A 469 -19.54 6.59 -3.36
CA LEU A 469 -20.56 5.54 -3.27
C LEU A 469 -20.80 5.14 -1.81
N PHE A 470 -19.73 4.94 -1.03
CA PHE A 470 -19.82 4.52 0.38
C PHE A 470 -20.23 5.66 1.31
N ARG A 471 -20.02 6.92 0.91
CA ARG A 471 -20.51 8.10 1.64
C ARG A 471 -22.04 8.20 1.63
N ASP A 472 -22.71 7.63 0.62
CA ASP A 472 -24.18 7.64 0.52
C ASP A 472 -24.81 6.71 1.57
N PRO A 473 -25.58 7.24 2.56
CA PRO A 473 -26.26 6.42 3.57
C PRO A 473 -27.23 5.40 2.99
N ALA A 474 -27.81 5.66 1.82
CA ALA A 474 -28.71 4.72 1.15
C ALA A 474 -27.97 3.50 0.59
N VAL A 475 -26.64 3.58 0.44
CA VAL A 475 -25.78 2.49 -0.04
C VAL A 475 -25.06 1.81 1.12
N SER A 476 -24.42 2.57 2.00
CA SER A 476 -23.63 2.01 3.11
C SER A 476 -24.46 1.14 4.05
N ARG A 477 -25.73 1.50 4.31
CA ARG A 477 -26.65 0.71 5.12
C ARG A 477 -27.08 -0.63 4.50
N LEU A 478 -26.90 -0.81 3.18
CA LEU A 478 -27.17 -2.09 2.50
C LEU A 478 -26.07 -3.13 2.76
N ILE A 479 -24.86 -2.67 3.08
CA ILE A 479 -23.67 -3.51 3.21
C ILE A 479 -23.65 -4.14 4.59
N LYS A 480 -23.78 -5.47 4.71
CA LYS A 480 -23.63 -6.15 6.03
C LYS A 480 -22.17 -6.33 6.43
N ARG A 481 -21.30 -6.55 5.46
CA ARG A 481 -19.85 -6.68 5.65
C ARG A 481 -19.10 -6.24 4.40
N CYS A 482 -17.90 -5.70 4.57
CA CYS A 482 -17.05 -5.27 3.46
C CYS A 482 -15.58 -5.60 3.74
N ASN A 483 -14.84 -5.86 2.68
CA ASN A 483 -13.38 -5.95 2.74
C ASN A 483 -12.78 -5.26 1.52
N ASP A 484 -11.58 -4.72 1.66
CA ASP A 484 -10.82 -4.19 0.54
C ASP A 484 -10.06 -5.31 -0.18
N PHE A 485 -9.68 -5.07 -1.43
CA PHE A 485 -8.73 -5.93 -2.14
C PHE A 485 -7.31 -5.39 -1.96
N GLY A 486 -6.54 -6.06 -1.12
CA GLY A 486 -5.10 -5.88 -0.96
C GLY A 486 -4.31 -7.11 -1.40
N ALA A 487 -3.42 -7.58 -0.53
CA ALA A 487 -2.60 -8.77 -0.73
C ALA A 487 -3.43 -10.04 -0.98
N GLY A 488 -3.06 -10.84 -1.97
CA GLY A 488 -3.74 -12.10 -2.30
C GLY A 488 -5.10 -11.97 -3.00
N GLY A 489 -5.54 -10.75 -3.32
CA GLY A 489 -6.62 -10.51 -4.26
C GLY A 489 -7.97 -11.12 -3.88
N VAL A 490 -8.66 -11.70 -4.86
CA VAL A 490 -9.95 -12.38 -4.67
C VAL A 490 -9.87 -13.45 -3.58
N SER A 491 -8.74 -14.15 -3.49
CA SER A 491 -8.60 -15.28 -2.58
C SER A 491 -8.63 -14.91 -1.11
N VAL A 492 -8.02 -13.80 -0.75
CA VAL A 492 -7.97 -13.30 0.63
C VAL A 492 -9.18 -12.40 0.89
N ALA A 493 -9.37 -11.37 0.06
CA ALA A 493 -10.38 -10.35 0.26
C ALA A 493 -11.80 -10.93 0.36
N ILE A 494 -12.16 -11.86 -0.53
CA ILE A 494 -13.46 -12.55 -0.47
C ILE A 494 -13.42 -13.69 0.55
N GLY A 495 -12.31 -14.44 0.64
CA GLY A 495 -12.15 -15.59 1.52
C GLY A 495 -12.33 -15.28 3.01
N GLU A 496 -12.07 -14.04 3.43
CA GLU A 496 -12.23 -13.57 4.82
C GLU A 496 -13.64 -13.09 5.16
N LEU A 497 -14.49 -12.84 4.15
CA LEU A 497 -15.82 -12.27 4.39
C LEU A 497 -16.77 -13.27 5.07
N ALA A 498 -16.68 -14.56 4.72
CA ALA A 498 -17.54 -15.60 5.26
C ALA A 498 -16.82 -16.96 5.32
N PRO A 499 -17.21 -17.85 6.25
CA PRO A 499 -16.56 -19.15 6.42
C PRO A 499 -16.85 -20.14 5.28
N SER A 500 -17.85 -19.88 4.44
CA SER A 500 -18.30 -20.82 3.41
C SER A 500 -18.71 -20.05 2.18
N LEU A 501 -17.98 -20.26 1.09
CA LEU A 501 -18.00 -19.38 -0.08
C LEU A 501 -17.92 -20.19 -1.36
N HIS A 502 -18.71 -19.78 -2.35
CA HIS A 502 -18.58 -20.23 -3.72
C HIS A 502 -18.33 -19.03 -4.63
N VAL A 503 -17.10 -18.90 -5.12
CA VAL A 503 -16.64 -17.81 -5.99
C VAL A 503 -16.66 -18.24 -7.45
N HIS A 504 -17.28 -17.42 -8.30
CA HIS A 504 -17.41 -17.61 -9.74
C HIS A 504 -16.37 -16.73 -10.47
N LEU A 505 -15.18 -17.28 -10.74
CA LEU A 505 -14.08 -16.51 -11.33
C LEU A 505 -14.38 -16.02 -12.75
N ASP A 506 -15.25 -16.71 -13.50
CA ASP A 506 -15.69 -16.27 -14.83
C ASP A 506 -16.51 -14.96 -14.81
N ARG A 507 -17.03 -14.56 -13.63
CA ARG A 507 -17.79 -13.31 -13.47
C ARG A 507 -16.90 -12.12 -13.10
N VAL A 508 -15.63 -12.35 -12.76
CA VAL A 508 -14.72 -11.28 -12.33
C VAL A 508 -14.38 -10.39 -13.54
N PRO A 509 -14.60 -9.07 -13.47
CA PRO A 509 -14.26 -8.16 -14.57
C PRO A 509 -12.76 -8.14 -14.84
N LEU A 510 -12.36 -8.26 -16.11
CA LEU A 510 -10.95 -8.32 -16.53
C LEU A 510 -10.52 -7.06 -17.32
N LYS A 511 -9.27 -6.60 -17.13
CA LYS A 511 -8.68 -5.49 -17.89
C LYS A 511 -8.43 -5.88 -19.35
N TYR A 512 -8.03 -7.13 -19.58
CA TYR A 512 -7.76 -7.72 -20.88
C TYR A 512 -7.99 -9.23 -20.82
N ASP A 513 -8.26 -9.82 -21.98
CA ASP A 513 -8.42 -11.27 -22.11
C ASP A 513 -7.08 -12.01 -21.86
N GLY A 514 -7.18 -13.31 -21.57
CA GLY A 514 -6.01 -14.18 -21.47
C GLY A 514 -5.47 -14.43 -20.07
N LEU A 515 -6.16 -13.97 -19.02
CA LEU A 515 -5.86 -14.37 -17.64
C LEU A 515 -6.37 -15.78 -17.37
N ASP A 516 -5.55 -16.63 -16.75
CA ASP A 516 -5.99 -17.93 -16.26
C ASP A 516 -6.69 -17.84 -14.89
N GLY A 517 -7.33 -18.94 -14.46
CA GLY A 517 -8.05 -18.97 -13.18
C GLY A 517 -7.17 -18.70 -11.95
N SER A 518 -5.88 -19.01 -11.99
CA SER A 518 -4.93 -18.68 -10.90
C SER A 518 -4.63 -17.19 -10.88
N GLU A 519 -4.40 -16.59 -12.05
CA GLU A 519 -4.14 -15.15 -12.18
C GLU A 519 -5.34 -14.34 -11.72
N ILE A 520 -6.57 -14.75 -12.05
CA ILE A 520 -7.79 -14.08 -11.58
C ILE A 520 -7.94 -14.20 -10.06
N ALA A 521 -7.72 -15.41 -9.50
CA ALA A 521 -7.90 -15.67 -8.07
C ALA A 521 -6.89 -14.91 -7.19
N LEU A 522 -5.67 -14.67 -7.67
CA LEU A 522 -4.55 -14.14 -6.89
C LEU A 522 -4.17 -12.70 -7.27
N SER A 523 -4.84 -12.10 -8.25
CA SER A 523 -4.54 -10.74 -8.71
C SER A 523 -4.80 -9.70 -7.62
N GLU A 524 -3.80 -8.85 -7.39
CA GLU A 524 -3.80 -7.72 -6.45
C GLU A 524 -4.07 -6.39 -7.19
N SER A 525 -4.85 -6.42 -8.29
CA SER A 525 -5.33 -5.20 -8.93
C SER A 525 -5.99 -4.25 -7.92
N GLN A 526 -5.71 -2.97 -8.09
CA GLN A 526 -6.07 -1.94 -7.13
C GLN A 526 -7.52 -1.44 -7.31
N GLU A 527 -7.95 -0.57 -6.40
CA GLU A 527 -9.26 0.10 -6.40
C GLU A 527 -10.47 -0.83 -6.47
N ARG A 528 -10.45 -1.94 -5.74
CA ARG A 528 -11.57 -2.88 -5.64
C ARG A 528 -12.03 -3.04 -4.19
N MET A 529 -13.33 -3.21 -4.01
CA MET A 529 -13.96 -3.56 -2.74
C MET A 529 -14.88 -4.77 -2.92
N ALA A 530 -14.95 -5.64 -1.92
CA ALA A 530 -15.91 -6.74 -1.86
C ALA A 530 -16.98 -6.39 -0.82
N VAL A 531 -18.25 -6.42 -1.21
CA VAL A 531 -19.39 -6.13 -0.31
C VAL A 531 -20.32 -7.32 -0.21
N VAL A 532 -20.74 -7.64 1.02
CA VAL A 532 -21.74 -8.65 1.31
C VAL A 532 -23.10 -7.99 1.43
N LEU A 533 -24.07 -8.48 0.65
CA LEU A 533 -25.42 -7.94 0.52
C LEU A 533 -26.46 -9.05 0.67
N GLU A 534 -27.63 -8.70 1.18
CA GLU A 534 -28.80 -9.59 1.06
C GLU A 534 -29.28 -9.62 -0.40
N PRO A 535 -29.85 -10.72 -0.89
CA PRO A 535 -30.34 -10.83 -2.28
C PRO A 535 -31.30 -9.71 -2.70
N LYS A 536 -32.13 -9.24 -1.77
CA LYS A 536 -33.10 -8.15 -2.00
C LYS A 536 -32.44 -6.79 -2.27
N ASP A 537 -31.22 -6.58 -1.78
CA ASP A 537 -30.51 -5.29 -1.82
C ASP A 537 -29.55 -5.18 -3.02
N VAL A 538 -29.20 -6.31 -3.64
CA VAL A 538 -28.23 -6.37 -4.75
C VAL A 538 -28.60 -5.42 -5.88
N ALA A 539 -29.87 -5.42 -6.33
CA ALA A 539 -30.30 -4.58 -7.45
C ALA A 539 -30.14 -3.08 -7.16
N ALA A 540 -30.44 -2.65 -5.93
CA ALA A 540 -30.30 -1.27 -5.49
C ALA A 540 -28.82 -0.86 -5.45
N PHE A 541 -27.96 -1.72 -4.92
CA PHE A 541 -26.51 -1.48 -4.87
C PHE A 541 -25.91 -1.36 -6.29
N LEU A 542 -26.23 -2.29 -7.19
CA LEU A 542 -25.74 -2.26 -8.58
C LEU A 542 -26.19 -0.98 -9.32
N ALA A 543 -27.42 -0.52 -9.08
CA ALA A 543 -27.91 0.73 -9.66
C ALA A 543 -27.16 1.96 -9.12
N ALA A 544 -26.88 2.00 -7.81
CA ALA A 544 -26.11 3.07 -7.19
C ALA A 544 -24.66 3.11 -7.69
N ALA A 545 -24.00 1.96 -7.82
CA ALA A 545 -22.65 1.86 -8.39
C ALA A 545 -22.60 2.40 -9.83
N ARG A 546 -23.56 2.01 -10.68
CA ARG A 546 -23.65 2.52 -12.06
C ARG A 546 -23.83 4.04 -12.12
N ARG A 547 -24.63 4.62 -11.20
CA ARG A 547 -24.83 6.07 -11.10
C ARG A 547 -23.54 6.81 -10.76
N GLU A 548 -22.67 6.21 -9.96
CA GLU A 548 -21.32 6.72 -9.66
C GLU A 548 -20.28 6.35 -10.74
N ASN A 549 -20.71 5.80 -11.88
CA ASN A 549 -19.84 5.35 -12.97
C ASN A 549 -18.79 4.30 -12.51
N LEU A 550 -19.26 3.33 -11.71
CA LEU A 550 -18.52 2.18 -11.22
C LEU A 550 -19.09 0.88 -11.79
N GLU A 551 -18.19 -0.05 -12.13
CA GLU A 551 -18.54 -1.42 -12.46
C GLU A 551 -18.75 -2.21 -11.15
N ALA A 552 -19.84 -2.96 -11.08
CA ALA A 552 -20.18 -3.81 -9.95
C ALA A 552 -20.78 -5.12 -10.44
N VAL A 553 -20.24 -6.26 -9.98
CA VAL A 553 -20.63 -7.60 -10.44
C VAL A 553 -20.72 -8.56 -9.27
N GLN A 554 -21.77 -9.38 -9.25
CA GLN A 554 -21.88 -10.51 -8.33
C GLN A 554 -20.84 -11.57 -8.69
N VAL A 555 -19.93 -11.84 -7.77
CA VAL A 555 -18.79 -12.76 -7.99
C VAL A 555 -18.79 -13.95 -7.06
N ALA A 556 -19.51 -13.92 -5.93
CA ALA A 556 -19.59 -15.06 -5.04
C ALA A 556 -20.91 -15.15 -4.28
N ASP A 557 -21.19 -16.35 -3.78
CA ASP A 557 -22.35 -16.66 -2.94
C ASP A 557 -21.85 -17.18 -1.59
N VAL A 558 -22.48 -16.72 -0.50
CA VAL A 558 -22.26 -17.26 0.84
C VAL A 558 -23.04 -18.56 0.97
N THR A 559 -22.36 -19.65 1.31
CA THR A 559 -22.92 -21.00 1.39
C THR A 559 -22.83 -21.54 2.83
N ASP A 560 -23.20 -22.80 3.03
CA ASP A 560 -23.08 -23.56 4.28
C ASP A 560 -22.12 -24.77 4.15
N SER A 561 -21.28 -24.75 3.11
CA SER A 561 -20.43 -25.90 2.72
C SER A 561 -19.28 -26.21 3.69
N GLY A 562 -18.87 -25.26 4.54
CA GLY A 562 -17.66 -25.33 5.34
C GLY A 562 -16.37 -25.14 4.53
N ARG A 563 -16.47 -24.61 3.30
CA ARG A 563 -15.36 -24.59 2.32
C ARG A 563 -15.27 -23.28 1.56
N LEU A 564 -14.06 -22.95 1.13
CA LEU A 564 -13.78 -21.94 0.11
C LEU A 564 -13.65 -22.65 -1.24
N ILE A 565 -14.62 -22.44 -2.11
CA ILE A 565 -14.65 -23.00 -3.47
C ILE A 565 -14.51 -21.85 -4.47
N MET A 566 -13.60 -21.99 -5.42
CA MET A 566 -13.50 -21.10 -6.58
C MET A 566 -13.61 -21.92 -7.86
N GLU A 567 -14.58 -21.56 -8.69
CA GLU A 567 -14.85 -22.20 -9.96
C GLU A 567 -14.44 -21.28 -11.12
N TRP A 568 -13.74 -21.86 -12.10
CA TRP A 568 -13.40 -21.21 -13.36
C TRP A 568 -13.60 -22.18 -14.51
N ARG A 569 -14.39 -21.79 -15.51
CA ARG A 569 -14.75 -22.60 -16.68
C ARG A 569 -15.31 -23.98 -16.29
N GLY A 570 -16.14 -24.00 -15.24
CA GLY A 570 -16.76 -25.22 -14.71
C GLY A 570 -15.78 -26.17 -14.01
N GLN A 571 -14.56 -25.74 -13.71
CA GLN A 571 -13.56 -26.50 -12.94
C GLN A 571 -13.30 -25.82 -11.60
N ARG A 572 -13.25 -26.61 -10.52
CA ARG A 572 -12.86 -26.11 -9.20
C ARG A 572 -11.34 -25.92 -9.16
N VAL A 573 -10.91 -24.66 -9.25
CA VAL A 573 -9.50 -24.31 -9.17
C VAL A 573 -9.03 -24.18 -7.72
N VAL A 574 -9.95 -23.90 -6.80
CA VAL A 574 -9.75 -23.94 -5.34
C VAL A 574 -10.92 -24.68 -4.71
N ASP A 575 -10.63 -25.61 -3.81
CA ASP A 575 -11.61 -26.34 -3.01
C ASP A 575 -10.98 -26.71 -1.65
N ILE A 576 -10.91 -25.73 -0.74
CA ILE A 576 -10.21 -25.86 0.55
C ILE A 576 -11.22 -25.81 1.71
N ALA A 577 -11.04 -26.68 2.70
CA ALA A 577 -11.84 -26.67 3.92
C ALA A 577 -11.48 -25.45 4.79
N ARG A 578 -12.49 -24.77 5.34
CA ARG A 578 -12.30 -23.53 6.11
C ARG A 578 -11.46 -23.75 7.37
N ASP A 579 -11.70 -24.86 8.06
CA ASP A 579 -10.95 -25.28 9.25
C ASP A 579 -9.45 -25.48 8.96
N PHE A 580 -9.10 -26.01 7.79
CA PHE A 580 -7.72 -26.12 7.33
C PHE A 580 -7.10 -24.78 6.99
N LEU A 581 -7.84 -23.91 6.28
CA LEU A 581 -7.35 -22.56 5.97
C LEU A 581 -7.08 -21.76 7.25
N ASP A 582 -7.93 -21.93 8.28
CA ASP A 582 -7.83 -21.31 9.61
C ASP A 582 -6.71 -21.84 10.51
N THR A 583 -6.06 -22.96 10.16
CA THR A 583 -4.89 -23.42 10.94
C THR A 583 -3.72 -22.45 10.84
N ASN A 584 -3.73 -21.61 9.80
CA ASN A 584 -2.68 -20.64 9.49
C ASN A 584 -1.30 -21.29 9.27
N GLY A 585 -1.22 -22.56 8.88
CA GLY A 585 0.05 -23.26 8.74
C GLY A 585 0.77 -23.55 10.08
N VAL A 586 2.06 -23.88 10.02
CA VAL A 586 2.83 -24.29 11.19
C VAL A 586 3.19 -23.09 12.06
N THR A 587 3.08 -23.22 13.38
CA THR A 587 3.53 -22.18 14.33
C THR A 587 5.05 -22.11 14.35
N GLN A 588 5.61 -20.94 14.07
CA GLN A 588 7.04 -20.70 14.14
C GLN A 588 7.48 -20.43 15.59
N THR A 589 8.75 -20.73 15.88
CA THR A 589 9.37 -20.45 17.17
C THR A 589 10.66 -19.67 16.97
N ALA A 590 10.97 -18.79 17.92
CA ALA A 590 12.22 -18.02 17.92
C ALA A 590 12.73 -17.83 19.35
N SER A 591 13.93 -17.27 19.46
CA SER A 591 14.52 -16.78 20.72
C SER A 591 14.94 -15.34 20.52
N ALA A 592 14.84 -14.51 21.55
CA ALA A 592 15.23 -13.10 21.49
C ALA A 592 16.31 -12.79 22.52
N LYS A 593 17.36 -12.10 22.08
CA LYS A 593 18.45 -11.61 22.93
C LYS A 593 18.61 -10.11 22.73
N VAL A 594 18.24 -9.33 23.74
CA VAL A 594 18.36 -7.87 23.75
C VAL A 594 19.80 -7.50 24.06
N LEU A 595 20.48 -6.90 23.08
CA LEU A 595 21.85 -6.41 23.23
C LEU A 595 21.87 -5.01 23.86
N ALA A 596 22.90 -4.73 24.64
CA ALA A 596 23.09 -3.41 25.22
C ALA A 596 23.52 -2.42 24.12
N PRO A 597 22.93 -1.20 24.07
CA PRO A 597 23.42 -0.16 23.17
C PRO A 597 24.81 0.31 23.60
N ASP A 598 25.59 0.80 22.64
CA ASP A 598 26.92 1.35 22.89
C ASP A 598 26.82 2.68 23.62
N ALA A 599 27.16 2.68 24.92
CA ALA A 599 27.10 3.87 25.76
C ALA A 599 28.01 5.01 25.27
N SER A 600 29.10 4.70 24.55
CA SER A 600 30.02 5.71 24.02
C SER A 600 29.41 6.51 22.86
N LYS A 601 28.41 5.95 22.18
CA LYS A 601 27.71 6.54 21.04
C LYS A 601 26.32 7.08 21.39
N HIS A 602 26.08 7.31 22.68
CA HIS A 602 24.80 7.79 23.17
C HIS A 602 24.45 9.17 22.58
N PRO A 603 23.29 9.33 21.92
CA PRO A 603 22.95 10.54 21.17
C PRO A 603 22.60 11.75 22.06
N PHE A 604 22.30 11.54 23.35
CA PHE A 604 21.98 12.64 24.29
C PHE A 604 23.18 13.08 25.14
N GLN A 605 24.41 12.90 24.64
CA GLN A 605 25.58 13.46 25.33
C GLN A 605 25.53 14.99 25.31
N ALA A 606 25.65 15.61 26.49
CA ALA A 606 25.70 17.07 26.60
C ALA A 606 27.01 17.60 25.97
N GLY A 607 26.90 18.28 24.83
CA GLY A 607 28.01 19.00 24.21
C GLY A 607 28.24 20.38 24.83
N SER A 608 29.23 21.10 24.29
CA SER A 608 29.33 22.55 24.50
C SER A 608 28.11 23.26 23.93
N ALA A 609 27.78 24.45 24.44
CA ALA A 609 26.74 25.29 23.85
C ALA A 609 27.03 25.51 22.34
N PRO A 610 26.03 25.39 21.46
CA PRO A 610 26.24 25.53 20.03
C PRO A 610 26.68 26.95 19.68
N THR A 611 27.67 27.06 18.78
CA THR A 611 28.08 28.32 18.17
C THR A 611 27.13 28.72 17.03
N VAL A 612 27.24 29.95 16.55
CA VAL A 612 26.49 30.39 15.36
C VAL A 612 26.86 29.56 14.12
N ASP A 613 28.12 29.13 14.00
CA ASP A 613 28.56 28.30 12.87
C ASP A 613 28.01 26.88 12.98
N ASP A 614 27.87 26.33 14.19
CA ASP A 614 27.19 25.04 14.40
C ASP A 614 25.73 25.11 13.98
N LEU A 615 25.03 26.19 14.32
CA LEU A 615 23.65 26.42 13.89
C LEU A 615 23.57 26.60 12.37
N ARG A 616 24.49 27.34 11.76
CA ARG A 616 24.56 27.53 10.30
C ARG A 616 24.79 26.20 9.58
N GLN A 617 25.68 25.35 10.09
CA GLN A 617 25.93 24.02 9.56
C GLN A 617 24.67 23.15 9.69
N ALA A 618 24.08 23.11 10.89
CA ALA A 618 22.90 22.30 11.15
C ALA A 618 21.74 22.63 10.20
N VAL A 619 21.42 23.91 9.97
CA VAL A 619 20.34 24.30 9.03
C VAL A 619 20.69 24.09 7.55
N SER A 620 21.98 23.92 7.23
CA SER A 620 22.46 23.62 5.87
C SER A 620 22.51 22.10 5.60
N ASP A 621 22.52 21.28 6.65
CA ASP A 621 22.53 19.84 6.54
C ASP A 621 21.18 19.32 6.03
N LEU A 622 21.24 18.42 5.05
CA LEU A 622 20.07 17.85 4.38
C LEU A 622 18.97 17.34 5.36
N PRO A 623 19.29 16.64 6.48
CA PRO A 623 18.26 16.19 7.42
C PRO A 623 17.45 17.31 8.10
N ASN A 624 18.00 18.53 8.18
CA ASN A 624 17.36 19.68 8.82
C ASN A 624 16.92 20.75 7.81
N ALA A 625 17.27 20.59 6.53
CA ALA A 625 16.94 21.53 5.48
C ALA A 625 15.41 21.65 5.30
N ALA A 626 14.96 22.84 4.88
CA ALA A 626 13.55 23.11 4.69
C ALA A 626 12.91 22.20 3.62
N GLN A 627 11.82 21.53 3.98
CA GLN A 627 11.10 20.60 3.09
C GLN A 627 9.91 21.25 2.37
N ARG A 628 9.83 22.58 2.34
CA ARG A 628 8.69 23.33 1.77
C ARG A 628 8.34 22.91 0.34
N GLY A 629 9.34 22.77 -0.53
CA GLY A 629 9.13 22.33 -1.91
C GLY A 629 8.62 20.89 -2.07
N LEU A 630 8.80 20.04 -1.04
CA LEU A 630 8.15 18.73 -0.98
C LEU A 630 6.70 18.88 -0.52
N VAL A 631 6.47 19.56 0.59
CA VAL A 631 5.14 19.73 1.22
C VAL A 631 4.14 20.42 0.29
N GLU A 632 4.55 21.48 -0.44
CA GLU A 632 3.66 22.25 -1.32
C GLU A 632 3.18 21.49 -2.57
N ARG A 633 3.64 20.25 -2.78
CA ARG A 633 3.14 19.36 -3.83
C ARG A 633 1.81 18.70 -3.47
N PHE A 634 1.46 18.71 -2.19
CA PHE A 634 0.29 18.03 -1.65
C PHE A 634 -0.81 19.05 -1.33
N ASP A 635 -2.05 18.77 -1.76
CA ASP A 635 -3.20 19.59 -1.41
C ASP A 635 -3.52 19.41 0.09
N ALA A 636 -3.62 20.52 0.82
CA ALA A 636 -3.97 20.53 2.25
C ALA A 636 -5.28 21.30 2.53
N SER A 637 -6.08 21.59 1.51
CA SER A 637 -7.22 22.51 1.57
C SER A 637 -8.54 21.91 1.09
N ILE A 638 -8.48 20.86 0.28
CA ILE A 638 -9.65 20.19 -0.29
C ILE A 638 -10.63 19.75 0.81
N GLY A 639 -11.93 19.97 0.56
CA GLY A 639 -12.99 19.74 1.54
C GLY A 639 -13.22 20.89 2.54
N ALA A 640 -12.36 21.92 2.55
CA ALA A 640 -12.49 23.12 3.39
C ALA A 640 -12.60 22.85 4.90
N ASN A 641 -12.05 21.73 5.37
CA ASN A 641 -12.10 21.31 6.77
C ASN A 641 -10.75 21.39 7.50
N THR A 642 -9.65 21.69 6.79
CA THR A 642 -8.33 21.83 7.40
C THR A 642 -8.30 23.01 8.38
N VAL A 643 -7.91 22.71 9.62
CA VAL A 643 -7.75 23.70 10.70
C VAL A 643 -6.30 24.16 10.77
N LEU A 644 -5.35 23.22 10.71
CA LEU A 644 -3.92 23.50 10.68
C LEU A 644 -3.37 23.29 9.27
N HIS A 645 -3.21 24.38 8.51
CA HIS A 645 -2.53 24.36 7.23
C HIS A 645 -1.04 24.04 7.42
N PRO A 646 -0.38 23.21 6.57
CA PRO A 646 0.99 22.71 6.80
C PRO A 646 2.04 23.77 7.13
N PHE A 647 1.86 24.98 6.59
CA PHE A 647 2.60 26.17 7.00
C PHE A 647 1.65 27.27 7.51
N GLY A 648 1.84 27.67 8.76
CA GLY A 648 1.11 28.74 9.43
C GLY A 648 1.92 30.03 9.60
N GLY A 649 1.43 30.88 10.49
CA GLY A 649 1.96 32.23 10.72
C GLY A 649 1.49 33.23 9.67
N ALA A 650 1.73 34.53 9.91
CA ALA A 650 1.28 35.61 9.03
C ALA A 650 1.82 35.52 7.59
N THR A 651 2.94 34.81 7.41
CA THR A 651 3.60 34.62 6.11
C THR A 651 3.51 33.18 5.59
N GLN A 652 2.73 32.30 6.22
CA GLN A 652 2.61 30.88 5.85
C GLN A 652 3.98 30.22 5.63
N SER A 653 4.87 30.36 6.62
CA SER A 653 6.27 29.92 6.53
C SER A 653 6.71 29.08 7.73
N THR A 654 5.88 28.97 8.77
CA THR A 654 6.18 28.19 9.97
C THR A 654 5.55 26.80 9.83
N PRO A 655 6.32 25.70 9.81
CA PRO A 655 5.76 24.36 9.77
C PRO A 655 4.91 24.07 11.01
N GLN A 656 3.86 23.25 10.86
CA GLN A 656 3.02 22.81 11.98
C GLN A 656 3.56 21.53 12.62
N GLU A 657 3.28 21.35 13.92
CA GLU A 657 3.67 20.16 14.69
C GLU A 657 2.73 18.96 14.49
N ALA A 658 1.51 19.21 14.02
CA ALA A 658 0.47 18.20 13.81
C ALA A 658 -0.43 18.59 12.64
N MET A 659 -1.12 17.61 12.06
CA MET A 659 -2.26 17.89 11.18
C MET A 659 -3.55 17.93 11.98
N ALA A 660 -4.46 18.83 11.62
CA ALA A 660 -5.80 18.89 12.20
C ALA A 660 -6.86 19.32 11.19
N ALA A 661 -8.01 18.65 11.21
CA ALA A 661 -9.18 19.02 10.41
C ALA A 661 -10.48 18.70 11.16
N LYS A 662 -11.53 19.43 10.80
CA LYS A 662 -12.90 19.16 11.22
C LYS A 662 -13.44 17.88 10.57
N LEU A 663 -14.38 17.21 11.23
CA LEU A 663 -15.05 16.07 10.62
C LEU A 663 -15.82 16.49 9.34
N PRO A 664 -15.81 15.68 8.27
CA PRO A 664 -16.33 16.06 6.95
C PRO A 664 -17.85 15.90 6.84
N VAL A 665 -18.61 16.66 7.61
CA VAL A 665 -20.09 16.59 7.64
C VAL A 665 -20.70 17.11 6.32
N LEU A 666 -21.67 16.38 5.77
CA LEU A 666 -22.41 16.82 4.57
C LEU A 666 -23.61 17.68 4.97
N GLY A 667 -23.69 18.90 4.45
CA GLY A 667 -24.87 19.76 4.59
C GLY A 667 -25.10 20.36 5.99
N GLY A 668 -24.11 20.30 6.88
CA GLY A 668 -24.15 20.87 8.22
C GLY A 668 -22.73 21.19 8.71
N GLU A 669 -22.62 21.78 9.90
CA GLU A 669 -21.34 22.16 10.49
C GLU A 669 -21.08 21.47 11.82
N THR A 670 -19.80 21.29 12.13
CA THR A 670 -19.33 20.80 13.43
C THR A 670 -18.00 21.46 13.79
N ASP A 671 -17.77 21.64 15.09
CA ASP A 671 -16.49 22.10 15.65
C ASP A 671 -15.59 20.92 16.08
N VAL A 672 -16.06 19.68 15.94
CA VAL A 672 -15.27 18.49 16.28
C VAL A 672 -14.14 18.31 15.26
N CYS A 673 -12.91 18.26 15.76
CA CYS A 673 -11.71 18.05 14.97
C CYS A 673 -10.95 16.78 15.38
N THR A 674 -10.22 16.22 14.42
CA THR A 674 -9.18 15.23 14.67
C THR A 674 -7.82 15.89 14.61
N ILE A 675 -6.90 15.43 15.46
CA ILE A 675 -5.50 15.86 15.48
C ILE A 675 -4.64 14.61 15.37
N MET A 676 -3.68 14.62 14.45
CA MET A 676 -2.71 13.52 14.29
C MET A 676 -1.30 14.09 14.18
N ALA A 677 -0.39 13.51 14.94
CA ALA A 677 1.04 13.83 14.95
C ALA A 677 1.84 12.53 14.86
N TYR A 678 3.13 12.65 14.58
CA TYR A 678 4.06 11.53 14.58
C TYR A 678 5.34 11.92 15.32
N GLY A 679 6.05 10.94 15.84
CA GLY A 679 7.37 11.08 16.45
C GLY A 679 8.28 9.97 15.93
N PHE A 680 9.49 10.31 15.53
CA PHE A 680 10.48 9.34 15.06
C PHE A 680 11.85 10.03 14.88
N ASN A 681 12.89 9.41 15.45
CA ASN A 681 14.26 9.85 15.25
C ASN A 681 15.15 8.66 14.80
N PRO A 682 15.65 8.65 13.55
CA PRO A 682 16.41 7.52 13.03
C PRO A 682 17.76 7.32 13.75
N VAL A 683 18.37 8.38 14.28
CA VAL A 683 19.66 8.30 14.98
C VAL A 683 19.47 7.60 16.32
N VAL A 684 18.44 7.99 17.09
CA VAL A 684 18.14 7.35 18.39
C VAL A 684 17.68 5.91 18.17
N ALA A 685 16.79 5.66 17.21
CA ALA A 685 16.29 4.33 16.91
C ALA A 685 17.40 3.37 16.44
N GLN A 686 18.38 3.85 15.66
CA GLN A 686 19.54 3.05 15.26
C GLN A 686 20.46 2.72 16.45
N TRP A 687 20.67 3.68 17.35
CA TRP A 687 21.51 3.50 18.53
C TRP A 687 20.87 2.53 19.54
N SER A 688 19.59 2.74 19.86
CA SER A 688 18.83 1.89 20.78
C SER A 688 17.35 1.87 20.37
N PRO A 689 16.84 0.75 19.81
CA PRO A 689 15.44 0.66 19.38
C PRO A 689 14.44 0.92 20.52
N GLY A 690 14.74 0.47 21.74
CA GLY A 690 13.89 0.71 22.92
C GLY A 690 13.78 2.19 23.29
N HIS A 691 14.90 2.90 23.38
CA HIS A 691 14.87 4.34 23.64
C HIS A 691 14.29 5.11 22.45
N GLY A 692 14.55 4.66 21.22
CA GLY A 692 13.93 5.21 20.02
C GLY A 692 12.41 5.14 20.06
N ALA A 693 11.84 4.01 20.49
CA ALA A 693 10.41 3.84 20.67
C ALA A 693 9.84 4.75 21.77
N VAL A 694 10.50 4.85 22.92
CA VAL A 694 10.13 5.81 23.99
C VAL A 694 10.10 7.24 23.44
N CYS A 695 11.17 7.66 22.75
CA CYS A 695 11.25 8.99 22.16
C CYS A 695 10.15 9.22 21.11
N ALA A 696 9.83 8.22 20.27
CA ALA A 696 8.77 8.32 19.27
C ALA A 696 7.40 8.55 19.91
N VAL A 697 7.06 7.80 20.96
CA VAL A 697 5.81 7.97 21.72
C VAL A 697 5.78 9.36 22.36
N VAL A 698 6.82 9.73 23.12
CA VAL A 698 6.88 11.02 23.82
C VAL A 698 6.82 12.20 22.85
N GLU A 699 7.57 12.16 21.74
CA GLU A 699 7.57 13.22 20.73
C GLU A 699 6.19 13.36 20.06
N SER A 700 5.55 12.24 19.68
CA SER A 700 4.23 12.26 19.05
C SER A 700 3.17 12.87 19.97
N LEU A 701 3.18 12.52 21.26
CA LEU A 701 2.26 13.05 22.27
C LEU A 701 2.55 14.51 22.61
N ALA A 702 3.84 14.91 22.66
CA ALA A 702 4.23 16.29 22.88
C ALA A 702 3.77 17.21 21.75
N ARG A 703 3.95 16.79 20.49
CA ARG A 703 3.47 17.52 19.31
C ARG A 703 1.94 17.61 19.28
N LEU A 704 1.25 16.50 19.57
CA LEU A 704 -0.21 16.49 19.70
C LEU A 704 -0.69 17.45 20.78
N THR A 705 -0.03 17.48 21.93
CA THR A 705 -0.35 18.38 23.05
C THR A 705 -0.09 19.84 22.69
N ALA A 706 1.03 20.13 22.03
CA ALA A 706 1.36 21.47 21.54
C ALA A 706 0.33 22.01 20.53
N ALA A 707 -0.29 21.12 19.75
CA ALA A 707 -1.39 21.43 18.84
C ALA A 707 -2.77 21.55 19.54
N GLY A 708 -2.84 21.42 20.86
CA GLY A 708 -4.07 21.53 21.65
C GLY A 708 -4.81 20.21 21.90
N GLY A 709 -4.22 19.07 21.51
CA GLY A 709 -4.79 17.74 21.79
C GLY A 709 -4.60 17.31 23.25
N ASN A 710 -5.47 16.42 23.72
CA ASN A 710 -5.35 15.82 25.05
C ASN A 710 -4.60 14.47 24.95
N PRO A 711 -3.36 14.35 25.48
CA PRO A 711 -2.57 13.12 25.37
C PRO A 711 -3.21 11.93 26.09
N ALA A 712 -4.02 12.14 27.15
CA ALA A 712 -4.72 11.07 27.86
C ALA A 712 -5.84 10.42 27.03
N ARG A 713 -6.27 11.07 25.94
CA ARG A 713 -7.28 10.55 25.00
C ARG A 713 -6.66 10.11 23.67
N ALA A 714 -5.34 10.20 23.53
CA ALA A 714 -4.66 9.81 22.31
C ALA A 714 -4.82 8.30 22.04
N ARG A 715 -4.76 7.93 20.76
CA ARG A 715 -4.64 6.56 20.30
C ARG A 715 -3.36 6.49 19.47
N LEU A 716 -2.57 5.46 19.70
CA LEU A 716 -1.27 5.29 19.03
C LEU A 716 -1.38 4.18 17.99
N THR A 717 -0.77 4.42 16.83
CA THR A 717 -0.38 3.36 15.89
C THR A 717 1.14 3.33 15.84
N LEU A 718 1.71 2.12 15.88
CA LEU A 718 3.15 1.89 15.94
C LEU A 718 3.54 1.10 14.68
N GLN A 719 4.37 1.70 13.84
CA GLN A 719 4.88 1.05 12.63
C GLN A 719 6.31 0.54 12.87
N GLU A 720 6.46 -0.77 12.89
CA GLU A 720 7.74 -1.43 13.16
C GLU A 720 8.48 -1.73 11.85
N TYR A 721 9.70 -1.20 11.69
CA TYR A 721 10.53 -1.39 10.50
C TYR A 721 11.93 -1.89 10.86
N PHE A 722 12.18 -3.18 10.63
CA PHE A 722 13.44 -3.84 10.96
C PHE A 722 13.99 -4.64 9.78
N GLU A 723 15.27 -4.97 9.88
CA GLU A 723 15.88 -5.98 9.01
C GLU A 723 15.23 -7.36 9.23
N LYS A 724 15.40 -8.26 8.26
CA LYS A 724 14.93 -9.65 8.37
C LYS A 724 15.57 -10.36 9.57
N LEU A 725 14.73 -10.89 10.45
CA LEU A 725 15.15 -11.46 11.73
C LEU A 725 15.82 -12.84 11.58
N GLY A 726 15.30 -13.70 10.71
CA GLY A 726 15.82 -15.05 10.50
C GLY A 726 15.81 -15.88 11.79
N GLN A 727 16.85 -16.67 12.03
CA GLN A 727 17.04 -17.45 13.27
C GLN A 727 17.98 -16.76 14.28
N ASP A 728 18.38 -15.51 14.00
CA ASP A 728 19.35 -14.78 14.83
C ASP A 728 18.65 -14.10 16.00
N SER A 729 18.85 -14.66 17.20
CA SER A 729 18.24 -14.14 18.42
C SER A 729 18.53 -12.67 18.70
N SER A 730 19.68 -12.14 18.28
CA SER A 730 20.03 -10.73 18.49
C SER A 730 19.19 -9.80 17.64
N ARG A 731 18.82 -10.23 16.42
CA ARG A 731 17.92 -9.48 15.55
C ARG A 731 16.51 -9.46 16.11
N TRP A 732 16.01 -10.58 16.62
CA TRP A 732 14.74 -10.67 17.34
C TRP A 732 14.68 -9.80 18.60
N GLY A 733 15.82 -9.55 19.25
CA GLY A 733 15.93 -8.63 20.38
C GLY A 733 15.60 -7.17 20.03
N LYS A 734 15.77 -6.74 18.77
CA LYS A 734 15.53 -5.36 18.32
C LYS A 734 14.05 -4.96 18.32
N PRO A 735 13.12 -5.66 17.61
CA PRO A 735 11.70 -5.36 17.70
C PRO A 735 11.15 -5.63 19.10
N LEU A 736 11.67 -6.64 19.81
CA LEU A 736 11.26 -6.90 21.19
C LEU A 736 11.51 -5.68 22.09
N VAL A 737 12.75 -5.14 22.09
CA VAL A 737 13.08 -4.02 22.97
C VAL A 737 12.37 -2.72 22.52
N ALA A 738 12.11 -2.54 21.23
CA ALA A 738 11.30 -1.42 20.73
C ALA A 738 9.86 -1.47 21.27
N LEU A 739 9.19 -2.63 21.18
CA LEU A 739 7.85 -2.81 21.74
C LEU A 739 7.81 -2.63 23.26
N LEU A 740 8.85 -3.08 23.97
CA LEU A 740 8.97 -2.84 25.41
C LEU A 740 9.16 -1.36 25.72
N GLY A 741 9.93 -0.63 24.91
CA GLY A 741 10.06 0.82 25.03
C GLY A 741 8.74 1.54 24.78
N ALA A 742 7.96 1.12 23.78
CA ALA A 742 6.63 1.67 23.52
C ALA A 742 5.61 1.34 24.62
N LEU A 743 5.75 0.20 25.31
CA LEU A 743 4.93 -0.18 26.45
C LEU A 743 5.31 0.60 27.74
N ASP A 744 6.57 1.00 27.85
CA ASP A 744 7.09 1.76 28.98
C ASP A 744 6.61 3.21 28.97
N ALA A 745 6.65 3.82 27.78
CA ALA A 745 6.15 5.18 27.51
C ALA A 745 4.63 5.27 27.64
#